data_AF-A0A927MAU9-F1
#
_entry.id   AF-A0A927MAU9-F1
#
_cell.length_a   1.000
_cell.length_b   1.000
_cell.length_c   1.000
_cell.angle_alpha   90.00
_cell.angle_beta   90.00
_cell.angle_gamma   90.00
#
_symmetry.space_group_name_H-M   'P 1'
#
loop_
_entity.id
_entity.type
_entity.pdbx_description
1 polymer ?
#
loop_
_entity_poly.entity_id
_entity_poly.type
_entity_poly.pdbx_seq_one_letter_code
_entity_poly.pdbx_strand_id
1 'polypeptide(L)'
;MRFRIRSNGLPKVSVVAVAAATAVAVGGAAAPAPAPAPAPAPAPAPARAPAPAQVAGPRGDGTAITPLGTRVTPAGTQTDLGDRPFGAVFFPDRAHFLVANAGNGPQSLQVVDAATSTVTQTITYDPPEAVFTGMAFSPDGSRVYVSGGGTDKIHVFSVSGATLTEQAPIPLTANAGGRPIDVFPSGLAVTPDGARLVVANQLADSVSVVDLATRLTSSIGIGNAPYGVTLSENGIAYVTNRGGNTVSAVDTRTAVPVLVTTITVGTHPNQSVLDATGRRLYVADGDSDQISVVDTATNRVVQRISLAPYPNAPVGSNPTGLSLSPDGHTLYVTNAGNNDVAVIDLRRGRVAGLIPSGWYPSAVLASADRLFVLNAKGLGAGPNPDGPSPYLDTLELTADPAWRAQFIGTMMTGTLSTIPLTHDAAQLARWTKQVASNNGFADADRVRGVPATSVVPGRVGGPTPIKHVIYVVKEGRTYDQMLGDLGKGNGDPEITEFRADSTPNLRALSNTFVTLDNFYANAEVSAQGWSWATAANSNTYTEQTWGAPPGRHTGGTTPPAATGDPAVAPNRDPAGAYLWDRLADKRISFRNYGFAVAPDAAGMMRAADPRLDANTDPNYMGFHPDCADSAGTFTVQGTGCGLPRIEEWKREFAGYVATGTLPTVQFVALPNDFTYGNFAGKPTPSAYVGDNDWALGQLVDAVSHSKYWADTAIFVTESNAQAGADHVEAHRTTSLVISPYTRTGTVDSTLYSTASMLRTIELIVGVAPLTQFDAYATPMFSSFTDRPNPAPYTAVKPTTSFTELNPPRRAAEAARSFEDARSQEEQS
;
A
#
# COMPACT_ATOMS: atom_id res chain seq x y z
N MET A 1 9.71 33.42 51.20
CA MET A 1 9.05 34.48 52.00
C MET A 1 7.61 34.05 52.24
N ARG A 2 7.19 33.98 53.51
CA ARG A 2 5.85 33.56 53.99
C ARG A 2 4.82 34.70 53.86
N PHE A 3 3.52 34.34 53.89
CA PHE A 3 2.32 34.97 54.53
C PHE A 3 1.08 34.78 53.62
N ARG A 4 0.09 33.92 53.95
CA ARG A 4 -1.04 33.94 54.93
C ARG A 4 -2.38 34.23 54.24
N ILE A 5 -3.28 33.23 54.13
CA ILE A 5 -4.48 32.92 54.96
C ILE A 5 -5.68 33.86 54.75
N ARG A 6 -6.83 33.29 54.35
CA ARG A 6 -8.06 33.22 55.16
C ARG A 6 -9.07 32.19 54.63
N SER A 7 -9.68 31.50 55.59
CA SER A 7 -10.70 30.46 55.50
C SER A 7 -11.97 30.90 56.25
N ASN A 8 -13.01 30.06 56.15
CA ASN A 8 -14.23 29.95 56.97
C ASN A 8 -15.46 30.66 56.38
N GLY A 9 -16.65 30.06 56.29
CA GLY A 9 -17.09 28.75 56.78
C GLY A 9 -18.55 28.43 56.41
N LEU A 10 -18.90 27.16 56.56
CA LEU A 10 -20.26 26.59 56.74
C LEU A 10 -20.66 26.72 58.24
N PRO A 11 -21.91 26.49 58.74
CA PRO A 11 -22.75 25.33 58.36
C PRO A 11 -24.30 25.32 58.66
N LYS A 12 -24.93 24.14 58.42
CA LYS A 12 -26.19 23.51 58.96
C LYS A 12 -27.55 24.13 58.54
N VAL A 13 -28.52 23.42 57.90
CA VAL A 13 -29.30 22.18 58.20
C VAL A 13 -30.49 22.38 59.17
N SER A 14 -31.72 22.15 58.64
CA SER A 14 -32.86 21.38 59.20
C SER A 14 -34.22 22.03 59.62
N VAL A 15 -35.28 21.51 58.96
CA VAL A 15 -36.67 21.13 59.36
C VAL A 15 -37.86 22.13 59.49
N VAL A 16 -39.00 21.71 58.91
CA VAL A 16 -40.44 21.70 59.38
C VAL A 16 -41.47 22.48 58.52
N ALA A 17 -42.19 21.71 57.68
CA ALA A 17 -43.65 21.44 57.59
C ALA A 17 -44.79 22.47 57.89
N VAL A 18 -45.77 22.48 56.95
CA VAL A 18 -47.27 22.47 57.04
C VAL A 18 -48.10 23.77 57.08
N ALA A 19 -49.05 23.88 56.12
CA ALA A 19 -50.52 24.15 56.23
C ALA A 19 -51.02 24.96 55.00
N ALA A 20 -51.81 24.44 54.05
CA ALA A 20 -53.22 24.00 54.07
C ALA A 20 -54.26 25.14 54.15
N ALA A 21 -55.08 25.28 53.10
CA ALA A 21 -56.47 25.76 53.18
C ALA A 21 -57.30 25.15 52.05
N THR A 22 -58.43 24.56 52.45
CA THR A 22 -59.41 23.79 51.71
C THR A 22 -60.62 24.64 51.30
N ALA A 23 -61.30 24.25 50.22
CA ALA A 23 -62.74 24.47 50.07
C ALA A 23 -63.39 23.21 49.48
N VAL A 24 -64.42 22.74 50.18
CA VAL A 24 -65.24 21.56 49.91
C VAL A 24 -66.55 22.02 49.25
N ALA A 25 -67.03 21.26 48.27
CA ALA A 25 -68.44 21.20 47.91
C ALA A 25 -68.86 19.72 47.77
N VAL A 26 -70.08 19.43 48.22
CA VAL A 26 -70.62 18.10 48.56
C VAL A 26 -71.57 17.61 47.47
N GLY A 27 -71.54 16.29 47.19
CA GLY A 27 -72.75 15.50 46.98
C GLY A 27 -72.96 14.83 45.62
N GLY A 28 -73.09 13.49 45.63
CA GLY A 28 -73.74 12.73 44.56
C GLY A 28 -73.07 11.39 44.25
N ALA A 29 -73.52 10.31 44.89
CA ALA A 29 -73.05 8.95 44.64
C ALA A 29 -73.58 8.38 43.31
N ALA A 30 -72.68 7.85 42.48
CA ALA A 30 -72.99 6.90 41.41
C ALA A 30 -71.85 5.87 41.33
N ALA A 31 -72.20 4.58 41.22
CA ALA A 31 -71.25 3.48 41.15
C ALA A 31 -70.28 3.65 39.95
N PRO A 32 -68.98 3.32 40.10
CA PRO A 32 -68.04 3.45 39.00
C PRO A 32 -68.30 2.39 37.92
N ALA A 33 -68.46 2.86 36.69
CA ALA A 33 -68.37 2.06 35.47
C ALA A 33 -66.96 1.44 35.34
N PRO A 34 -66.80 0.29 34.64
CA PRO A 34 -65.50 -0.34 34.47
C PRO A 34 -64.51 0.60 33.78
N ALA A 35 -63.27 0.62 34.28
CA ALA A 35 -62.20 1.44 33.75
C ALA A 35 -61.98 1.18 32.24
N PRO A 36 -61.74 2.23 31.42
CA PRO A 36 -61.40 2.05 30.01
C PRO A 36 -60.07 1.30 29.90
N ALA A 37 -60.00 0.36 28.96
CA ALA A 37 -58.78 -0.36 28.66
C ALA A 37 -57.62 0.61 28.36
N PRO A 38 -56.39 0.31 28.81
CA PRO A 38 -55.23 1.16 28.55
C PRO A 38 -55.05 1.32 27.03
N ALA A 39 -54.80 2.56 26.60
CA ALA A 39 -54.50 2.84 25.19
C ALA A 39 -53.30 2.00 24.73
N PRO A 40 -53.34 1.45 23.50
CA PRO A 40 -52.22 0.68 22.97
C PRO A 40 -50.96 1.53 23.00
N ALA A 41 -49.86 0.93 23.45
CA ALA A 41 -48.55 1.57 23.45
C ALA A 41 -48.25 2.12 22.04
N PRO A 42 -47.66 3.32 21.91
CA PRO A 42 -47.28 3.85 20.61
C PRO A 42 -46.39 2.82 19.92
N ALA A 43 -46.73 2.52 18.66
CA ALA A 43 -45.95 1.59 17.84
C ALA A 43 -44.47 2.03 17.89
N PRO A 44 -43.52 1.09 18.07
CA PRO A 44 -42.10 1.42 18.05
C PRO A 44 -41.82 2.17 16.76
N ALA A 45 -41.13 3.31 16.88
CA ALA A 45 -40.68 4.06 15.72
C ALA A 45 -39.94 3.07 14.79
N PRO A 46 -40.20 3.11 13.46
CA PRO A 46 -39.52 2.22 12.54
C PRO A 46 -38.01 2.35 12.79
N ALA A 47 -37.36 1.21 12.98
CA ALA A 47 -35.91 1.16 13.13
C ALA A 47 -35.33 2.00 11.99
N ARG A 48 -34.57 3.04 12.35
CA ARG A 48 -33.86 3.87 11.37
C ARG A 48 -33.08 2.89 10.50
N ALA A 49 -33.33 2.91 9.19
CA ALA A 49 -32.60 2.06 8.26
C ALA A 49 -31.09 2.19 8.59
N PRO A 50 -30.34 1.09 8.70
CA PRO A 50 -28.91 1.17 8.95
C PRO A 50 -28.31 2.12 7.92
N ALA A 51 -27.43 3.02 8.37
CA ALA A 51 -26.70 3.86 7.43
C ALA A 51 -26.03 2.94 6.40
N PRO A 52 -26.05 3.29 5.10
CA PRO A 52 -25.40 2.46 4.09
C PRO A 52 -23.94 2.24 4.47
N ALA A 53 -23.46 1.02 4.27
CA ALA A 53 -22.08 0.65 4.56
C ALA A 53 -21.11 1.61 3.86
N GLN A 54 -20.04 2.01 4.56
CA GLN A 54 -18.98 2.80 3.95
C GLN A 54 -18.21 1.90 2.97
N VAL A 55 -18.11 2.32 1.72
CA VAL A 55 -17.41 1.62 0.62
C VAL A 55 -16.19 2.45 0.17
N ALA A 56 -15.14 1.80 -0.32
CA ALA A 56 -13.97 2.49 -0.87
C ALA A 56 -14.26 3.16 -2.23
N GLY A 57 -13.36 4.00 -2.71
CA GLY A 57 -13.42 4.65 -4.02
C GLY A 57 -13.99 6.08 -4.05
N PRO A 58 -14.00 6.70 -5.25
CA PRO A 58 -14.53 8.04 -5.48
C PRO A 58 -16.02 8.18 -5.14
N ARG A 59 -16.43 9.35 -4.65
CA ARG A 59 -17.82 9.64 -4.23
C ARG A 59 -18.61 10.51 -5.22
N GLY A 60 -17.98 10.96 -6.31
CA GLY A 60 -18.59 11.82 -7.33
C GLY A 60 -18.71 13.31 -6.94
N ASP A 61 -18.34 13.67 -5.71
CA ASP A 61 -18.35 15.05 -5.18
C ASP A 61 -16.94 15.66 -5.06
N GLY A 62 -15.95 15.04 -5.70
CA GLY A 62 -14.53 15.40 -5.58
C GLY A 62 -13.84 14.85 -4.32
N THR A 63 -14.51 13.97 -3.57
CA THR A 63 -13.93 13.24 -2.44
C THR A 63 -13.89 11.74 -2.68
N ALA A 64 -13.11 11.03 -1.85
CA ALA A 64 -13.02 9.57 -1.89
C ALA A 64 -12.79 8.97 -0.50
N ILE A 65 -12.93 7.64 -0.43
CA ILE A 65 -12.51 6.83 0.72
C ILE A 65 -11.52 5.80 0.21
N THR A 66 -10.35 5.70 0.85
CA THR A 66 -9.33 4.72 0.47
C THR A 66 -9.74 3.31 0.91
N PRO A 67 -9.10 2.25 0.38
CA PRO A 67 -9.21 0.88 0.91
C PRO A 67 -8.89 0.76 2.42
N LEU A 68 -8.08 1.67 2.99
CA LEU A 68 -7.83 1.75 4.44
C LEU A 68 -8.99 2.37 5.24
N GLY A 69 -10.00 2.92 4.58
CA GLY A 69 -11.12 3.63 5.20
C GLY A 69 -10.84 5.10 5.53
N THR A 70 -9.67 5.65 5.17
CA THR A 70 -9.35 7.07 5.33
C THR A 70 -10.05 7.92 4.26
N ARG A 71 -10.32 9.19 4.57
CA ARG A 71 -11.00 10.11 3.64
C ARG A 71 -9.98 10.91 2.83
N VAL A 72 -10.29 11.14 1.55
CA VAL A 72 -9.53 12.00 0.65
C VAL A 72 -10.40 13.21 0.31
N THR A 73 -9.98 14.39 0.77
CA THR A 73 -10.72 15.66 0.57
C THR A 73 -9.75 16.77 0.16
N PRO A 74 -9.29 16.77 -1.10
CA PRO A 74 -8.19 17.62 -1.53
C PRO A 74 -8.53 19.11 -1.44
N ALA A 75 -7.55 19.93 -1.04
CA ALA A 75 -7.67 21.39 -1.11
C ALA A 75 -7.43 21.88 -2.55
N GLY A 76 -7.98 23.07 -2.84
CA GLY A 76 -7.78 23.72 -4.13
C GLY A 76 -8.59 23.07 -5.27
N THR A 77 -8.31 23.49 -6.49
CA THR A 77 -8.93 22.92 -7.69
C THR A 77 -8.14 21.69 -8.13
N GLN A 78 -8.82 20.68 -8.65
CA GLN A 78 -8.19 19.47 -9.17
C GLN A 78 -8.22 19.49 -10.71
N THR A 79 -7.10 19.17 -11.34
CA THR A 79 -7.02 18.87 -12.78
C THR A 79 -6.56 17.43 -12.96
N ASP A 80 -7.21 16.68 -13.84
CA ASP A 80 -6.77 15.33 -14.18
C ASP A 80 -5.43 15.37 -14.93
N LEU A 81 -4.56 14.41 -14.60
CA LEU A 81 -3.27 14.17 -15.23
C LEU A 81 -3.26 12.78 -15.86
N GLY A 82 -2.08 12.30 -16.25
CA GLY A 82 -1.89 10.92 -16.68
C GLY A 82 -1.80 9.94 -15.50
N ASP A 83 -1.44 8.70 -15.83
CA ASP A 83 -1.26 7.61 -14.86
C ASP A 83 -0.03 7.85 -13.96
N ARG A 84 -0.25 7.85 -12.64
CA ARG A 84 0.76 8.05 -11.59
C ARG A 84 1.78 9.17 -11.88
N PRO A 85 1.39 10.45 -11.75
CA PRO A 85 2.32 11.58 -11.79
C PRO A 85 3.31 11.48 -10.63
N PHE A 86 4.60 11.31 -10.93
CA PHE A 86 5.64 11.11 -9.91
C PHE A 86 6.77 12.16 -9.94
N GLY A 87 6.87 12.93 -11.03
CA GLY A 87 7.88 13.99 -11.15
C GLY A 87 7.28 15.27 -11.72
N ALA A 88 7.75 16.42 -11.25
CA ALA A 88 7.44 17.71 -11.86
C ALA A 88 8.61 18.69 -11.77
N VAL A 89 8.76 19.55 -12.77
CA VAL A 89 9.79 20.60 -12.80
C VAL A 89 9.28 21.83 -13.54
N PHE A 90 9.51 23.02 -12.99
CA PHE A 90 9.19 24.27 -13.69
C PHE A 90 10.06 24.45 -14.94
N PHE A 91 9.47 25.05 -15.98
CA PHE A 91 10.25 25.73 -17.01
C PHE A 91 11.05 26.87 -16.37
N PRO A 92 12.17 27.32 -16.97
CA PRO A 92 12.95 28.42 -16.43
C PRO A 92 12.16 29.72 -16.21
N ASP A 93 11.15 29.98 -17.05
CA ASP A 93 10.24 31.15 -16.91
C ASP A 93 9.18 30.98 -15.81
N ARG A 94 9.00 29.76 -15.30
CA ARG A 94 7.99 29.33 -14.32
C ARG A 94 6.54 29.60 -14.74
N ALA A 95 6.29 29.94 -16.01
CA ALA A 95 4.95 30.08 -16.56
C ALA A 95 4.33 28.71 -16.85
N HIS A 96 5.16 27.70 -17.08
CA HIS A 96 4.77 26.31 -17.29
C HIS A 96 5.58 25.37 -16.41
N PHE A 97 5.10 24.16 -16.23
CA PHE A 97 5.88 23.05 -15.65
C PHE A 97 5.61 21.75 -16.39
N LEU A 98 6.59 20.85 -16.31
CA LEU A 98 6.48 19.49 -16.81
C LEU A 98 5.97 18.56 -15.72
N VAL A 99 5.24 17.54 -16.13
CA VAL A 99 4.81 16.41 -15.31
C VAL A 99 5.20 15.11 -16.01
N ALA A 100 5.87 14.23 -15.30
CA ALA A 100 6.12 12.85 -15.73
C ALA A 100 5.11 11.91 -15.05
N ASN A 101 4.24 11.34 -15.87
CA ASN A 101 3.27 10.31 -15.52
C ASN A 101 3.91 8.95 -15.81
N ALA A 102 4.34 8.26 -14.76
CA ALA A 102 5.19 7.08 -14.85
C ALA A 102 4.52 5.86 -14.17
N GLY A 103 3.24 5.67 -14.47
CA GLY A 103 2.46 4.52 -14.01
C GLY A 103 2.58 3.28 -14.88
N ASN A 104 1.65 2.34 -14.71
CA ASN A 104 1.64 1.05 -15.39
C ASN A 104 0.98 1.12 -16.78
N GLY A 105 0.07 2.08 -16.96
CA GLY A 105 -0.62 2.35 -18.22
C GLY A 105 0.29 3.12 -19.20
N PRO A 106 -0.28 3.64 -20.30
CA PRO A 106 0.45 4.53 -21.19
C PRO A 106 1.06 5.69 -20.40
N GLN A 107 2.39 5.71 -20.33
CA GLN A 107 3.12 6.73 -19.62
C GLN A 107 3.12 8.02 -20.44
N SER A 108 3.34 9.17 -19.80
CA SER A 108 3.35 10.42 -20.54
C SER A 108 4.18 11.52 -19.91
N LEU A 109 4.67 12.41 -20.77
CA LEU A 109 5.20 13.71 -20.39
C LEU A 109 4.16 14.78 -20.74
N GLN A 110 3.75 15.56 -19.75
CA GLN A 110 2.75 16.62 -19.91
C GLN A 110 3.36 18.00 -19.63
N VAL A 111 3.00 18.99 -20.45
CA VAL A 111 3.25 20.41 -20.19
C VAL A 111 1.99 21.00 -19.59
N VAL A 112 2.12 21.71 -18.47
CA VAL A 112 1.02 22.35 -17.75
C VAL A 112 1.25 23.85 -17.65
N ASP A 113 0.24 24.64 -18.01
CA ASP A 113 0.22 26.09 -17.76
C ASP A 113 0.00 26.36 -16.26
N ALA A 114 0.90 27.13 -15.62
CA ALA A 114 0.84 27.36 -14.19
C ALA A 114 -0.29 28.31 -13.77
N ALA A 115 -0.72 29.23 -14.65
CA ALA A 115 -1.76 30.20 -14.35
C ALA A 115 -3.16 29.57 -14.41
N THR A 116 -3.41 28.68 -15.38
CA THR A 116 -4.70 28.03 -15.60
C THR A 116 -4.78 26.61 -15.07
N SER A 117 -3.63 25.97 -14.78
CA SER A 117 -3.54 24.55 -14.41
C SER A 117 -4.08 23.61 -15.48
N THR A 118 -3.97 24.00 -16.75
CA THR A 118 -4.42 23.19 -17.89
C THR A 118 -3.23 22.51 -18.55
N VAL A 119 -3.40 21.23 -18.91
CA VAL A 119 -2.43 20.50 -19.75
C VAL A 119 -2.47 21.08 -21.16
N THR A 120 -1.35 21.61 -21.64
CA THR A 120 -1.21 22.26 -22.96
C THR A 120 -0.54 21.35 -24.00
N GLN A 121 0.17 20.31 -23.56
CA GLN A 121 0.77 19.30 -24.41
C GLN A 121 0.87 17.97 -23.66
N THR A 122 0.60 16.85 -24.34
CA THR A 122 0.84 15.49 -23.85
C THR A 122 1.67 14.73 -24.88
N ILE A 123 2.76 14.11 -24.44
CA ILE A 123 3.58 13.18 -25.22
C ILE A 123 3.44 11.81 -24.55
N THR A 124 2.88 10.84 -25.25
CA THR A 124 2.56 9.51 -24.71
C THR A 124 3.65 8.49 -25.09
N TYR A 125 3.94 7.58 -24.17
CA TYR A 125 4.87 6.47 -24.32
C TYR A 125 4.13 5.16 -24.06
N ASP A 126 3.96 4.37 -25.11
CA ASP A 126 3.40 3.02 -25.02
C ASP A 126 4.52 2.02 -24.69
N PRO A 127 4.30 1.04 -23.79
CA PRO A 127 5.27 -0.01 -23.51
C PRO A 127 5.80 -0.69 -24.79
N PRO A 128 7.11 -0.97 -24.90
CA PRO A 128 8.12 -0.90 -23.85
C PRO A 128 8.74 0.48 -23.64
N GLU A 129 8.32 1.50 -24.39
CA GLU A 129 8.79 2.87 -24.20
C GLU A 129 8.23 3.47 -22.91
N ALA A 130 9.02 4.31 -22.23
CA ALA A 130 8.73 4.71 -20.86
C ALA A 130 9.37 6.04 -20.49
N VAL A 131 8.78 6.74 -19.53
CA VAL A 131 9.37 7.85 -18.80
C VAL A 131 9.39 7.53 -17.30
N PHE A 132 10.25 8.21 -16.57
CA PHE A 132 10.29 8.11 -15.11
C PHE A 132 10.40 9.51 -14.48
N THR A 133 10.77 9.57 -13.21
CA THR A 133 10.61 10.77 -12.36
C THR A 133 11.56 11.92 -12.67
N GLY A 134 12.75 11.67 -13.21
CA GLY A 134 13.79 12.68 -13.36
C GLY A 134 13.61 13.54 -14.60
N MET A 135 13.66 14.86 -14.41
CA MET A 135 13.60 15.85 -15.47
C MET A 135 14.53 17.01 -15.15
N ALA A 136 15.31 17.48 -16.14
CA ALA A 136 16.21 18.61 -15.95
C ALA A 136 16.32 19.46 -17.22
N PHE A 137 16.11 20.77 -17.09
CA PHE A 137 16.32 21.73 -18.17
C PHE A 137 17.81 22.08 -18.32
N SER A 138 18.24 22.39 -19.54
CA SER A 138 19.50 23.08 -19.76
C SER A 138 19.44 24.49 -19.15
N PRO A 139 20.58 25.09 -18.72
CA PRO A 139 20.57 26.41 -18.08
C PRO A 139 19.98 27.53 -18.94
N ASP A 140 20.09 27.41 -20.27
CA ASP A 140 19.52 28.35 -21.24
C ASP A 140 18.03 28.09 -21.55
N GLY A 141 17.46 27.01 -21.00
CA GLY A 141 16.07 26.60 -21.22
C GLY A 141 15.77 26.03 -22.61
N SER A 142 16.76 25.87 -23.48
CA SER A 142 16.55 25.43 -24.86
C SER A 142 16.31 23.93 -24.99
N ARG A 143 16.64 23.15 -23.95
CA ARG A 143 16.47 21.70 -23.90
C ARG A 143 15.97 21.23 -22.54
N VAL A 144 15.33 20.06 -22.56
CA VAL A 144 15.03 19.30 -21.34
C VAL A 144 15.39 17.83 -21.55
N TYR A 145 15.90 17.22 -20.49
CA TYR A 145 16.29 15.82 -20.40
C TYR A 145 15.31 15.11 -19.47
N VAL A 146 14.81 13.95 -19.88
CA VAL A 146 13.82 13.17 -19.11
C VAL A 146 14.28 11.73 -18.99
N SER A 147 14.23 11.17 -17.78
CA SER A 147 14.67 9.80 -17.52
C SER A 147 13.72 8.81 -18.18
N GLY A 148 14.25 7.79 -18.86
CA GLY A 148 13.46 6.74 -19.50
C GLY A 148 13.16 5.51 -18.62
N GLY A 149 13.60 5.50 -17.35
CA GLY A 149 13.37 4.37 -16.44
C GLY A 149 13.88 3.05 -17.03
N GLY A 150 13.02 2.06 -17.17
CA GLY A 150 13.38 0.75 -17.72
C GLY A 150 13.81 0.73 -19.19
N THR A 151 13.81 1.85 -19.91
CA THR A 151 14.33 1.89 -21.30
C THR A 151 15.83 2.18 -21.40
N ASP A 152 16.54 2.23 -20.26
CA ASP A 152 18.00 2.40 -20.18
C ASP A 152 18.53 3.63 -20.95
N LYS A 153 17.73 4.70 -21.01
CA LYS A 153 18.05 5.90 -21.79
C LYS A 153 17.55 7.19 -21.16
N ILE A 154 18.01 8.30 -21.73
CA ILE A 154 17.51 9.65 -21.45
C ILE A 154 16.83 10.18 -22.72
N HIS A 155 15.56 10.57 -22.59
CA HIS A 155 14.84 11.32 -23.61
C HIS A 155 15.36 12.76 -23.64
N VAL A 156 15.49 13.32 -24.85
CA VAL A 156 15.98 14.68 -25.06
C VAL A 156 14.95 15.45 -25.85
N PHE A 157 14.60 16.65 -25.40
CA PHE A 157 13.66 17.52 -26.10
C PHE A 157 14.31 18.87 -26.36
N SER A 158 14.01 19.43 -27.53
CA SER A 158 14.17 20.86 -27.76
C SER A 158 12.92 21.59 -27.24
N VAL A 159 13.13 22.79 -26.73
CA VAL A 159 12.09 23.64 -26.14
C VAL A 159 11.95 24.90 -26.97
N SER A 160 10.75 25.17 -27.45
CA SER A 160 10.41 26.41 -28.15
C SER A 160 9.15 27.02 -27.54
N GLY A 161 9.32 28.04 -26.70
CA GLY A 161 8.23 28.53 -25.84
C GLY A 161 7.83 27.43 -24.85
N ALA A 162 6.55 27.07 -24.83
CA ALA A 162 6.03 25.96 -24.00
C ALA A 162 5.94 24.61 -24.75
N THR A 163 6.36 24.55 -26.02
CA THR A 163 6.27 23.32 -26.82
C THR A 163 7.57 22.52 -26.74
N LEU A 164 7.43 21.23 -26.43
CA LEU A 164 8.50 20.24 -26.49
C LEU A 164 8.51 19.51 -27.83
N THR A 165 9.69 19.33 -28.41
CA THR A 165 9.91 18.47 -29.59
C THR A 165 11.01 17.47 -29.29
N GLU A 166 10.65 16.18 -29.26
CA GLU A 166 11.59 15.09 -28.97
C GLU A 166 12.71 15.00 -30.02
N GLN A 167 13.90 14.67 -29.54
CA GLN A 167 15.14 14.56 -30.29
C GLN A 167 15.75 13.17 -30.10
N ALA A 168 16.84 12.88 -30.79
CA ALA A 168 17.56 11.61 -30.63
C ALA A 168 17.99 11.40 -29.16
N PRO A 169 17.54 10.31 -28.50
CA PRO A 169 17.81 10.07 -27.09
C PRO A 169 19.29 9.76 -26.82
N ILE A 170 19.68 9.74 -25.55
CA ILE A 170 21.01 9.34 -25.10
C ILE A 170 20.90 7.94 -24.46
N PRO A 171 21.50 6.89 -25.06
CA PRO A 171 21.52 5.56 -24.45
C PRO A 171 22.49 5.49 -23.27
N LEU A 172 22.14 4.72 -22.24
CA LEU A 172 22.95 4.48 -21.04
C LEU A 172 23.40 3.01 -20.92
N THR A 173 23.78 2.41 -22.05
CA THR A 173 23.94 0.94 -22.18
C THR A 173 25.31 0.38 -21.76
N ALA A 174 26.31 1.23 -21.52
CA ALA A 174 27.64 0.78 -21.10
C ALA A 174 28.41 1.85 -20.32
N ASN A 175 29.34 1.43 -19.46
CA ASN A 175 30.32 2.35 -18.86
C ASN A 175 31.39 2.77 -19.88
N ALA A 176 32.26 3.72 -19.51
CA ALA A 176 33.38 4.18 -20.33
C ALA A 176 34.34 3.05 -20.81
N GLY A 177 34.27 1.86 -20.20
CA GLY A 177 35.02 0.66 -20.60
C GLY A 177 34.25 -0.33 -21.49
N GLY A 178 33.03 0.02 -21.92
CA GLY A 178 32.21 -0.83 -22.80
C GLY A 178 31.51 -2.00 -22.11
N ARG A 179 31.52 -2.08 -20.77
CA ARG A 179 30.81 -3.13 -20.03
C ARG A 179 29.34 -2.76 -19.87
N PRO A 180 28.39 -3.67 -20.16
CA PRO A 180 26.97 -3.47 -19.85
C PRO A 180 26.77 -3.17 -18.37
N ILE A 181 25.86 -2.24 -18.06
CA ILE A 181 25.44 -1.89 -16.71
C ILE A 181 23.92 -2.01 -16.66
N ASP A 182 23.38 -2.59 -15.60
CA ASP A 182 21.94 -2.71 -15.37
C ASP A 182 21.40 -1.38 -14.81
N VAL A 183 21.24 -0.40 -15.69
CA VAL A 183 20.81 0.96 -15.30
C VAL A 183 19.30 1.03 -15.16
N PHE A 184 18.84 1.91 -14.29
CA PHE A 184 17.47 2.39 -14.29
C PHE A 184 17.54 3.90 -14.02
N PRO A 185 17.62 4.74 -15.06
CA PRO A 185 17.79 6.18 -14.91
C PRO A 185 16.62 6.77 -14.15
N SER A 186 16.92 7.43 -13.04
CA SER A 186 15.93 8.04 -12.15
C SER A 186 16.10 9.55 -12.12
N GLY A 187 16.50 10.15 -11.00
CA GLY A 187 16.71 11.58 -10.87
C GLY A 187 17.80 12.10 -11.81
N LEU A 188 17.59 13.31 -12.32
CA LEU A 188 18.45 13.99 -13.27
C LEU A 188 18.81 15.41 -12.79
N ALA A 189 20.02 15.86 -13.10
CA ALA A 189 20.38 17.28 -13.00
C ALA A 189 21.39 17.67 -14.09
N VAL A 190 21.23 18.86 -14.69
CA VAL A 190 22.21 19.42 -15.64
C VAL A 190 23.18 20.33 -14.90
N THR A 191 24.47 20.25 -15.23
CA THR A 191 25.50 21.10 -14.60
C THR A 191 25.29 22.58 -14.89
N PRO A 192 25.70 23.51 -14.00
CA PRO A 192 25.47 24.94 -14.20
C PRO A 192 26.07 25.50 -15.50
N ASP A 193 27.16 24.90 -15.98
CA ASP A 193 27.79 25.21 -17.26
C ASP A 193 27.04 24.66 -18.49
N GLY A 194 25.99 23.87 -18.29
CA GLY A 194 25.20 23.22 -19.34
C GLY A 194 25.93 22.07 -20.06
N ALA A 195 27.13 21.70 -19.62
CA ALA A 195 27.98 20.77 -20.35
C ALA A 195 27.68 19.29 -20.05
N ARG A 196 27.07 18.99 -18.89
CA ARG A 196 26.89 17.60 -18.43
C ARG A 196 25.53 17.35 -17.81
N LEU A 197 25.12 16.08 -17.87
CA LEU A 197 23.95 15.55 -17.19
C LEU A 197 24.39 14.53 -16.14
N VAL A 198 23.93 14.71 -14.91
CA VAL A 198 24.11 13.79 -13.79
C VAL A 198 22.87 12.90 -13.70
N VAL A 199 23.06 11.58 -13.59
CA VAL A 199 22.00 10.58 -13.63
C VAL A 199 22.15 9.61 -12.46
N ALA A 200 21.11 9.47 -11.64
CA ALA A 200 21.04 8.40 -10.65
C ALA A 200 20.55 7.11 -11.31
N ASN A 201 21.28 6.00 -11.14
CA ASN A 201 20.92 4.71 -11.73
C ASN A 201 20.51 3.74 -10.62
N GLN A 202 19.20 3.51 -10.48
CA GLN A 202 18.63 2.83 -9.33
C GLN A 202 19.10 1.37 -9.22
N LEU A 203 18.96 0.56 -10.27
CA LEU A 203 19.33 -0.86 -10.24
C LEU A 203 20.85 -1.11 -10.22
N ALA A 204 21.64 -0.16 -10.73
CA ALA A 204 23.10 -0.28 -10.80
C ALA A 204 23.82 0.19 -9.53
N ASP A 205 23.11 0.66 -8.50
CA ASP A 205 23.68 1.29 -7.31
C ASP A 205 24.77 2.33 -7.66
N SER A 206 24.52 3.15 -8.69
CA SER A 206 25.53 4.03 -9.28
C SER A 206 25.00 5.41 -9.68
N VAL A 207 25.92 6.33 -9.91
CA VAL A 207 25.67 7.62 -10.54
C VAL A 207 26.49 7.73 -11.82
N SER A 208 25.88 8.27 -12.88
CA SER A 208 26.54 8.58 -14.14
C SER A 208 26.67 10.09 -14.36
N VAL A 209 27.74 10.49 -15.03
CA VAL A 209 27.92 11.81 -15.63
C VAL A 209 28.04 11.62 -17.14
N VAL A 210 27.13 12.25 -17.88
CA VAL A 210 27.09 12.25 -19.35
C VAL A 210 27.60 13.59 -19.85
N ASP A 211 28.61 13.59 -20.71
CA ASP A 211 29.01 14.78 -21.46
C ASP A 211 28.00 15.06 -22.59
N LEU A 212 27.36 16.22 -22.58
CA LEU A 212 26.24 16.51 -23.49
C LEU A 212 26.67 16.85 -24.92
N ALA A 213 27.95 17.15 -25.14
CA ALA A 213 28.49 17.41 -26.47
C ALA A 213 28.87 16.11 -27.19
N THR A 214 29.53 15.21 -26.47
CA THR A 214 30.07 13.94 -27.00
C THR A 214 29.17 12.74 -26.76
N ARG A 215 28.20 12.87 -25.83
CA ARG A 215 27.34 11.78 -25.33
C ARG A 215 28.09 10.64 -24.65
N LEU A 216 29.31 10.89 -24.18
CA LEU A 216 30.10 9.91 -23.43
C LEU A 216 29.66 9.86 -21.97
N THR A 217 29.57 8.65 -21.42
CA THR A 217 29.09 8.38 -20.06
C THR A 217 30.21 7.82 -19.18
N SER A 218 30.39 8.40 -17.99
CA SER A 218 31.25 7.86 -16.93
C SER A 218 30.45 7.62 -15.66
N SER A 219 30.75 6.55 -14.92
CA SER A 219 29.94 6.13 -13.77
C SER A 219 30.81 5.66 -12.60
N ILE A 220 30.30 5.85 -11.39
CA ILE A 220 30.87 5.31 -10.15
C ILE A 220 29.77 4.66 -9.29
N GLY A 221 30.12 3.62 -8.54
CA GLY A 221 29.22 3.04 -7.54
C GLY A 221 29.01 4.00 -6.37
N ILE A 222 27.79 4.02 -5.84
CA ILE A 222 27.38 4.81 -4.68
C ILE A 222 26.50 3.94 -3.75
N GLY A 223 25.58 4.53 -2.98
CA GLY A 223 24.68 3.76 -2.12
C GLY A 223 23.56 3.05 -2.88
N ASN A 224 22.77 2.28 -2.13
CA ASN A 224 21.74 1.39 -2.69
C ASN A 224 20.50 2.13 -3.22
N ALA A 225 20.02 1.71 -4.39
CA ALA A 225 18.89 2.27 -5.13
C ALA A 225 18.88 3.81 -5.20
N PRO A 226 19.89 4.44 -5.84
CA PRO A 226 19.93 5.89 -6.06
C PRO A 226 18.65 6.41 -6.72
N TYR A 227 18.16 7.58 -6.27
CA TYR A 227 16.87 8.11 -6.69
C TYR A 227 16.91 9.59 -7.09
N GLY A 228 16.94 10.53 -6.12
CA GLY A 228 16.90 11.96 -6.40
C GLY A 228 18.30 12.51 -6.68
N VAL A 229 18.43 13.51 -7.56
CA VAL A 229 19.69 14.23 -7.80
C VAL A 229 19.46 15.72 -7.57
N THR A 230 20.12 16.28 -6.57
CA THR A 230 20.12 17.72 -6.29
C THR A 230 21.51 18.29 -6.53
N LEU A 231 21.65 19.16 -7.53
CA LEU A 231 22.94 19.73 -7.90
C LEU A 231 23.14 21.13 -7.30
N SER A 232 24.33 21.37 -6.77
CA SER A 232 24.74 22.70 -6.29
C SER A 232 25.53 23.47 -7.34
N GLU A 233 25.54 24.81 -7.22
CA GLU A 233 26.23 25.73 -8.13
C GLU A 233 27.75 25.47 -8.27
N ASN A 234 28.36 24.85 -7.26
CA ASN A 234 29.79 24.52 -7.28
C ASN A 234 30.09 23.17 -7.97
N GLY A 235 29.07 22.48 -8.50
CA GLY A 235 29.23 21.20 -9.19
C GLY A 235 29.29 19.97 -8.28
N ILE A 236 28.82 20.08 -7.03
CA ILE A 236 28.57 18.90 -6.18
C ILE A 236 27.12 18.45 -6.35
N ALA A 237 26.92 17.19 -6.75
CA ALA A 237 25.63 16.51 -6.80
C ALA A 237 25.38 15.75 -5.50
N TYR A 238 24.22 15.98 -4.89
CA TYR A 238 23.72 15.19 -3.77
C TYR A 238 22.70 14.19 -4.30
N VAL A 239 23.00 12.90 -4.15
CA VAL A 239 22.20 11.80 -4.68
C VAL A 239 21.60 11.02 -3.51
N THR A 240 20.27 10.95 -3.41
CA THR A 240 19.60 10.17 -2.36
C THR A 240 19.65 8.69 -2.69
N ASN A 241 20.04 7.85 -1.73
CA ASN A 241 20.12 6.39 -1.88
C ASN A 241 18.90 5.78 -1.20
N ARG A 242 17.84 5.55 -1.98
CA ARG A 242 16.50 5.28 -1.48
C ARG A 242 16.39 3.90 -0.86
N GLY A 243 17.15 2.89 -1.29
CA GLY A 243 17.16 1.56 -0.68
C GLY A 243 18.03 1.46 0.58
N GLY A 244 18.17 2.57 1.30
CA GLY A 244 19.02 2.67 2.47
C GLY A 244 18.73 3.91 3.29
N ASN A 245 19.76 4.52 3.88
CA ASN A 245 19.63 5.67 4.77
C ASN A 245 20.71 6.73 4.53
N THR A 246 21.09 6.93 3.27
CA THR A 246 22.24 7.78 2.93
C THR A 246 21.99 8.71 1.75
N VAL A 247 22.79 9.78 1.70
CA VAL A 247 22.95 10.67 0.55
C VAL A 247 24.41 10.67 0.12
N SER A 248 24.68 10.45 -1.16
CA SER A 248 26.03 10.51 -1.74
C SER A 248 26.31 11.93 -2.24
N ALA A 249 27.38 12.56 -1.75
CA ALA A 249 27.88 13.82 -2.31
C ALA A 249 28.97 13.50 -3.35
N VAL A 250 28.76 13.94 -4.59
CA VAL A 250 29.58 13.55 -5.75
C VAL A 250 30.06 14.81 -6.47
N ASP A 251 31.36 14.91 -6.70
CA ASP A 251 31.95 15.96 -7.52
C ASP A 251 31.77 15.63 -9.00
N THR A 252 31.05 16.50 -9.70
CA THR A 252 30.73 16.36 -11.12
C THR A 252 31.39 17.45 -11.97
N ARG A 253 32.42 18.14 -11.44
CA ARG A 253 33.15 19.20 -12.15
C ARG A 253 34.08 18.70 -13.24
N THR A 254 34.32 17.38 -13.34
CA THR A 254 34.97 16.76 -14.51
C THR A 254 34.03 15.74 -15.19
N ALA A 255 34.44 15.18 -16.33
CA ALA A 255 33.66 14.12 -16.99
C ALA A 255 33.65 12.80 -16.20
N VAL A 256 34.61 12.61 -15.29
CA VAL A 256 34.66 11.45 -14.38
C VAL A 256 34.15 11.89 -13.01
N PRO A 257 33.00 11.38 -12.53
CA PRO A 257 32.49 11.73 -11.21
C PRO A 257 33.39 11.16 -10.11
N VAL A 258 33.47 11.87 -8.97
CA VAL A 258 34.21 11.43 -7.79
C VAL A 258 33.32 11.49 -6.56
N LEU A 259 33.17 10.37 -5.85
CA LEU A 259 32.46 10.35 -4.56
C LEU A 259 33.26 11.16 -3.54
N VAL A 260 32.69 12.25 -3.04
CA VAL A 260 33.27 13.08 -1.99
C VAL A 260 33.03 12.44 -0.63
N THR A 261 31.77 12.10 -0.34
CA THR A 261 31.39 11.46 0.93
C THR A 261 29.99 10.85 0.86
N THR A 262 29.68 10.00 1.84
CA THR A 262 28.36 9.42 2.06
C THR A 262 27.82 9.93 3.40
N ILE A 263 26.64 10.54 3.36
CA ILE A 263 26.02 11.27 4.47
C ILE A 263 24.87 10.42 5.00
N THR A 264 24.93 10.01 6.26
CA THR A 264 23.83 9.27 6.90
C THR A 264 22.67 10.20 7.24
N VAL A 265 21.48 9.89 6.73
CA VAL A 265 20.21 10.61 6.94
C VAL A 265 19.19 9.68 7.63
N GLY A 266 17.88 9.85 7.40
CA GLY A 266 16.88 8.87 7.79
C GLY A 266 16.71 7.76 6.75
N THR A 267 15.87 6.78 7.05
CA THR A 267 15.60 5.63 6.16
C THR A 267 14.73 6.00 4.97
N HIS A 268 15.02 5.35 3.84
CA HIS A 268 14.39 5.50 2.54
C HIS A 268 14.28 6.95 2.07
N PRO A 269 15.41 7.67 1.90
CA PRO A 269 15.40 9.06 1.46
C PRO A 269 14.88 9.19 0.02
N ASN A 270 13.91 10.09 -0.17
CA ASN A 270 13.24 10.39 -1.44
C ASN A 270 13.85 11.62 -2.13
N GLN A 271 13.07 12.67 -2.40
CA GLN A 271 13.59 13.90 -3.03
C GLN A 271 14.38 14.75 -2.03
N SER A 272 15.24 15.63 -2.57
CA SER A 272 15.94 16.65 -1.80
C SER A 272 15.98 18.00 -2.51
N VAL A 273 16.17 19.08 -1.74
CA VAL A 273 16.29 20.45 -2.27
C VAL A 273 17.38 21.21 -1.52
N LEU A 274 18.12 22.06 -2.23
CA LEU A 274 19.05 23.01 -1.64
C LEU A 274 18.36 24.32 -1.33
N ASP A 275 18.77 24.99 -0.25
CA ASP A 275 18.45 26.40 -0.07
C ASP A 275 19.12 27.28 -1.13
N ALA A 276 18.65 28.52 -1.27
CA ALA A 276 19.19 29.46 -2.26
C ALA A 276 20.68 29.78 -2.06
N THR A 277 21.24 29.50 -0.88
CA THR A 277 22.67 29.72 -0.59
C THR A 277 23.52 28.48 -0.88
N GLY A 278 22.90 27.34 -1.17
CA GLY A 278 23.55 26.04 -1.28
C GLY A 278 24.14 25.51 0.03
N ARG A 279 23.81 26.10 1.18
CA ARG A 279 24.40 25.76 2.51
C ARG A 279 23.61 24.70 3.26
N ARG A 280 22.35 24.51 2.90
CA ARG A 280 21.44 23.53 3.51
C ARG A 280 20.82 22.67 2.41
N LEU A 281 20.92 21.37 2.57
CA LEU A 281 20.16 20.38 1.81
C LEU A 281 19.07 19.81 2.72
N TYR A 282 17.82 19.86 2.27
CA TYR A 282 16.68 19.24 2.94
C TYR A 282 16.35 17.94 2.22
N VAL A 283 16.27 16.84 2.97
CA VAL A 283 16.05 15.49 2.44
C VAL A 283 14.77 14.93 3.05
N ALA A 284 13.83 14.47 2.24
CA ALA A 284 12.64 13.75 2.71
C ALA A 284 13.01 12.31 3.04
N ASP A 285 13.01 11.95 4.32
CA ASP A 285 13.29 10.57 4.77
C ASP A 285 11.96 9.82 4.93
N GLY A 286 11.58 9.04 3.91
CA GLY A 286 10.24 8.45 3.74
C GLY A 286 9.79 7.60 4.93
N ASP A 287 10.54 6.55 5.27
CA ASP A 287 10.05 5.63 6.30
C ASP A 287 10.44 6.06 7.73
N SER A 288 11.28 7.09 7.84
CA SER A 288 11.60 7.73 9.12
C SER A 288 10.62 8.83 9.52
N ASP A 289 9.73 9.28 8.64
CA ASP A 289 8.76 10.38 8.85
C ASP A 289 9.41 11.70 9.30
N GLN A 290 10.44 12.14 8.56
CA GLN A 290 11.17 13.35 8.91
C GLN A 290 11.82 14.02 7.70
N ILE A 291 12.27 15.27 7.91
CA ILE A 291 13.23 15.94 7.04
C ILE A 291 14.61 15.95 7.71
N SER A 292 15.61 15.39 7.05
CA SER A 292 17.02 15.59 7.41
C SER A 292 17.54 16.89 6.80
N VAL A 293 18.10 17.76 7.64
CA VAL A 293 18.74 19.02 7.22
C VAL A 293 20.25 18.84 7.27
N VAL A 294 20.90 18.84 6.12
CA VAL A 294 22.34 18.64 5.96
C VAL A 294 23.03 19.99 5.74
N ASP A 295 24.09 20.25 6.52
CA ASP A 295 25.03 21.33 6.24
C ASP A 295 26.02 20.86 5.18
N THR A 296 26.02 21.52 4.02
CA THR A 296 26.80 21.13 2.83
C THR A 296 28.29 21.45 2.94
N ALA A 297 28.68 22.36 3.84
CA ALA A 297 30.09 22.67 4.07
C ALA A 297 30.78 21.57 4.89
N THR A 298 30.03 20.96 5.81
CA THR A 298 30.52 19.91 6.71
C THR A 298 30.06 18.50 6.32
N ASN A 299 29.10 18.39 5.40
CA ASN A 299 28.43 17.16 4.98
C ASN A 299 27.84 16.38 6.16
N ARG A 300 27.17 17.09 7.07
CA ARG A 300 26.56 16.51 8.28
C ARG A 300 25.13 16.93 8.46
N VAL A 301 24.29 16.01 8.93
CA VAL A 301 22.94 16.33 9.40
C VAL A 301 23.06 17.21 10.65
N VAL A 302 22.55 18.44 10.55
CA VAL A 302 22.54 19.44 11.63
C VAL A 302 21.19 19.55 12.32
N GLN A 303 20.12 19.05 11.69
CA GLN A 303 18.77 19.06 12.25
C GLN A 303 17.92 17.94 11.64
N ARG A 304 16.98 17.41 12.42
CA ARG A 304 15.89 16.54 11.97
C ARG A 304 14.56 17.18 12.34
N ILE A 305 13.68 17.33 11.37
CA ILE A 305 12.34 17.91 11.55
C ILE A 305 11.34 16.77 11.43
N SER A 306 10.67 16.42 12.53
CA SER A 306 9.68 15.35 12.54
C SER A 306 8.41 15.77 11.78
N LEU A 307 7.86 14.83 11.01
CA LEU A 307 6.58 14.94 10.31
C LEU A 307 5.48 14.09 10.93
N ALA A 308 5.77 13.45 12.06
CA ALA A 308 4.79 12.67 12.80
C ALA A 308 3.56 13.54 13.11
N PRO A 309 2.33 13.08 12.79
CA PRO A 309 1.12 13.89 12.92
C PRO A 309 0.78 14.24 14.38
N TYR A 310 1.32 13.48 15.33
CA TYR A 310 1.20 13.70 16.76
C TYR A 310 2.37 13.01 17.51
N PRO A 311 2.60 13.32 18.81
CA PRO A 311 3.70 12.72 19.57
C PRO A 311 3.61 11.20 19.65
N ASN A 312 4.72 10.51 19.36
CA ASN A 312 4.84 9.05 19.36
C ASN A 312 3.95 8.34 18.33
N ALA A 313 3.48 9.04 17.29
CA ALA A 313 2.82 8.37 16.16
C ALA A 313 3.73 7.25 15.61
N PRO A 314 3.17 6.06 15.35
CA PRO A 314 3.83 5.07 14.52
C PRO A 314 4.19 5.67 13.15
N VAL A 315 5.15 5.06 12.47
CA VAL A 315 5.62 5.53 11.15
C VAL A 315 4.55 5.35 10.08
N GLY A 316 4.56 6.22 9.08
CA GLY A 316 3.78 6.09 7.85
C GLY A 316 3.34 7.41 7.23
N SER A 317 3.80 8.57 7.72
CA SER A 317 3.60 9.85 7.03
C SER A 317 4.19 9.80 5.61
N ASN A 318 5.32 9.10 5.44
CA ASN A 318 5.95 8.78 4.17
C ASN A 318 6.17 10.03 3.29
N PRO A 319 7.05 10.97 3.71
CA PRO A 319 7.38 12.14 2.91
C PRO A 319 8.06 11.76 1.59
N THR A 320 7.61 12.37 0.49
CA THR A 320 8.05 12.04 -0.88
C THR A 320 8.77 13.20 -1.56
N GLY A 321 8.01 14.21 -2.00
CA GLY A 321 8.47 15.41 -2.67
C GLY A 321 8.50 16.62 -1.73
N LEU A 322 9.33 17.61 -2.07
CA LEU A 322 9.48 18.81 -1.28
C LEU A 322 9.86 20.03 -2.12
N SER A 323 9.40 21.21 -1.73
CA SER A 323 9.64 22.47 -2.44
C SER A 323 9.75 23.64 -1.45
N LEU A 324 10.73 24.51 -1.66
CA LEU A 324 10.87 25.75 -0.89
C LEU A 324 9.92 26.82 -1.41
N SER A 325 9.35 27.61 -0.51
CA SER A 325 8.75 28.89 -0.89
C SER A 325 9.79 29.78 -1.57
N PRO A 326 9.38 30.71 -2.46
CA PRO A 326 10.33 31.60 -3.15
C PRO A 326 11.22 32.44 -2.22
N ASP A 327 10.74 32.75 -1.02
CA ASP A 327 11.51 33.47 0.00
C ASP A 327 12.45 32.57 0.84
N GLY A 328 12.39 31.26 0.64
CA GLY A 328 13.20 30.26 1.37
C GLY A 328 12.84 30.12 2.85
N HIS A 329 11.71 30.65 3.32
CA HIS A 329 11.30 30.58 4.73
C HIS A 329 10.38 29.41 5.07
N THR A 330 9.75 28.83 4.06
CA THR A 330 8.81 27.71 4.21
C THR A 330 9.27 26.54 3.36
N LEU A 331 9.21 25.33 3.91
CA LEU A 331 9.36 24.09 3.14
C LEU A 331 8.01 23.37 3.08
N TYR A 332 7.53 23.10 1.87
CA TYR A 332 6.34 22.30 1.61
C TYR A 332 6.77 20.87 1.34
N VAL A 333 6.13 19.90 1.99
CA VAL A 333 6.50 18.47 1.90
C VAL A 333 5.25 17.65 1.68
N THR A 334 5.21 16.82 0.64
CA THR A 334 4.09 15.88 0.43
C THR A 334 4.27 14.64 1.29
N ASN A 335 3.24 14.29 2.08
CA ASN A 335 3.19 13.09 2.91
C ASN A 335 2.25 12.07 2.26
N ALA A 336 2.81 11.09 1.56
CA ALA A 336 2.04 10.16 0.75
C ALA A 336 1.03 9.34 1.59
N GLY A 337 1.45 8.89 2.78
CA GLY A 337 0.60 8.06 3.63
C GLY A 337 -0.50 8.83 4.37
N ASN A 338 -0.33 10.14 4.57
CA ASN A 338 -1.31 10.99 5.26
C ASN A 338 -2.26 11.72 4.31
N ASN A 339 -2.01 11.69 3.00
CA ASN A 339 -2.73 12.46 1.99
C ASN A 339 -2.75 13.96 2.32
N ASP A 340 -1.56 14.50 2.64
CA ASP A 340 -1.39 15.91 2.98
C ASP A 340 -0.08 16.52 2.45
N VAL A 341 0.00 17.85 2.53
CA VAL A 341 1.23 18.63 2.42
C VAL A 341 1.53 19.28 3.76
N ALA A 342 2.67 18.94 4.35
CA ALA A 342 3.20 19.62 5.53
C ALA A 342 3.81 20.98 5.15
N VAL A 343 3.40 22.02 5.89
CA VAL A 343 3.94 23.38 5.79
C VAL A 343 4.94 23.57 6.94
N ILE A 344 6.23 23.59 6.65
CA ILE A 344 7.30 23.69 7.64
C ILE A 344 7.84 25.12 7.69
N ASP A 345 7.84 25.72 8.87
CA ASP A 345 8.52 26.99 9.12
C ASP A 345 10.00 26.71 9.38
N LEU A 346 10.86 27.09 8.44
CA LEU A 346 12.30 26.82 8.52
C LEU A 346 13.03 27.69 9.54
N ARG A 347 12.48 28.85 9.92
CA ARG A 347 13.05 29.69 10.98
C ARG A 347 12.83 29.05 12.35
N ARG A 348 11.71 28.34 12.52
CA ARG A 348 11.36 27.60 13.74
C ARG A 348 11.81 26.14 13.71
N GLY A 349 12.08 25.60 12.53
CA GLY A 349 12.49 24.21 12.34
C GLY A 349 11.41 23.20 12.69
N ARG A 350 10.14 23.50 12.41
CA ARG A 350 9.00 22.64 12.75
C ARG A 350 7.80 22.85 11.83
N VAL A 351 6.93 21.85 11.77
CA VAL A 351 5.64 21.90 11.06
C VAL A 351 4.76 23.00 11.67
N ALA A 352 4.25 23.89 10.82
CA ALA A 352 3.29 24.95 11.16
C ALA A 352 1.84 24.52 10.94
N GLY A 353 1.60 23.59 10.00
CA GLY A 353 0.30 22.97 9.75
C GLY A 353 0.33 22.07 8.53
N LEU A 354 -0.83 21.51 8.20
CA LEU A 354 -1.04 20.53 7.12
C LEU A 354 -2.11 21.03 6.15
N ILE A 355 -1.97 20.72 4.87
CA ILE A 355 -2.93 21.01 3.79
C ILE A 355 -3.42 19.67 3.21
N PRO A 356 -4.73 19.38 3.15
CA PRO A 356 -5.20 18.10 2.60
C PRO A 356 -4.97 18.04 1.08
N SER A 357 -4.60 16.86 0.58
CA SER A 357 -4.34 16.60 -0.84
C SER A 357 -5.23 15.47 -1.38
N GLY A 358 -5.02 15.10 -2.65
CA GLY A 358 -5.54 13.85 -3.20
C GLY A 358 -4.80 12.65 -2.60
N TRP A 359 -5.17 11.45 -3.02
CA TRP A 359 -4.55 10.21 -2.56
C TRP A 359 -3.12 10.09 -3.12
N TYR A 360 -2.18 9.85 -2.20
CA TYR A 360 -0.78 9.58 -2.48
C TYR A 360 -0.08 10.78 -3.14
N PRO A 361 0.04 11.93 -2.45
CA PRO A 361 0.79 13.07 -2.97
C PRO A 361 2.27 12.72 -3.17
N SER A 362 2.77 12.92 -4.38
CA SER A 362 4.08 12.42 -4.85
C SER A 362 5.10 13.53 -5.09
N ALA A 363 4.65 14.73 -5.45
CA ALA A 363 5.50 15.88 -5.72
C ALA A 363 4.76 17.19 -5.45
N VAL A 364 5.51 18.25 -5.17
CA VAL A 364 4.98 19.60 -4.98
C VAL A 364 5.88 20.65 -5.64
N LEU A 365 5.28 21.65 -6.26
CA LEU A 365 5.93 22.84 -6.77
C LEU A 365 5.33 24.09 -6.12
N ALA A 366 6.16 24.96 -5.56
CA ALA A 366 5.73 26.24 -4.99
C ALA A 366 6.02 27.42 -5.93
N SER A 367 4.97 28.21 -6.22
CA SER A 367 5.09 29.56 -6.80
C SER A 367 4.98 30.63 -5.70
N ALA A 368 4.90 31.90 -6.10
CA ALA A 368 4.70 33.00 -5.15
C ALA A 368 3.29 32.99 -4.52
N ASP A 369 2.29 32.49 -5.23
CA ASP A 369 0.88 32.61 -4.88
C ASP A 369 0.13 31.27 -4.86
N ARG A 370 0.77 30.16 -5.25
CA ARG A 370 0.14 28.84 -5.37
C ARG A 370 1.08 27.69 -5.03
N LEU A 371 0.48 26.56 -4.66
CA LEU A 371 1.09 25.25 -4.68
C LEU A 371 0.45 24.40 -5.77
N PHE A 372 1.29 23.62 -6.45
CA PHE A 372 0.90 22.57 -7.39
C PHE A 372 1.30 21.25 -6.77
N VAL A 373 0.33 20.40 -6.43
CA VAL A 373 0.59 19.11 -5.76
C VAL A 373 0.15 17.99 -6.70
N LEU A 374 1.08 17.10 -7.04
CA LEU A 374 0.79 15.90 -7.80
C LEU A 374 0.29 14.81 -6.85
N ASN A 375 -0.85 14.20 -7.16
CA ASN A 375 -1.42 13.07 -6.42
C ASN A 375 -1.43 11.84 -7.33
N ALA A 376 -0.60 10.85 -7.02
CA ALA A 376 -0.36 9.72 -7.91
C ALA A 376 -1.57 8.79 -8.05
N LYS A 377 -2.38 8.64 -6.99
CA LYS A 377 -3.58 7.80 -6.98
C LYS A 377 -4.87 8.60 -7.10
N GLY A 378 -4.80 9.94 -7.17
CA GLY A 378 -5.94 10.82 -7.36
C GLY A 378 -7.06 10.61 -6.32
N LEU A 379 -8.21 10.12 -6.77
CA LEU A 379 -9.35 9.76 -5.91
C LEU A 379 -9.51 8.24 -5.72
N GLY A 380 -8.57 7.43 -6.20
CA GLY A 380 -8.60 5.97 -6.15
C GLY A 380 -9.28 5.33 -7.35
N ALA A 381 -9.48 4.02 -7.26
CA ALA A 381 -10.21 3.25 -8.26
C ALA A 381 -11.71 3.19 -7.90
N GLY A 382 -12.53 2.93 -8.91
CA GLY A 382 -13.95 2.67 -8.76
C GLY A 382 -14.28 1.21 -9.10
N PRO A 383 -15.56 0.90 -9.38
CA PRO A 383 -15.97 -0.38 -9.95
C PRO A 383 -15.20 -0.73 -11.22
N ASN A 384 -14.91 -2.02 -11.41
CA ASN A 384 -14.37 -2.59 -12.64
C ASN A 384 -15.17 -3.82 -13.10
N PRO A 385 -16.46 -3.68 -13.46
CA PRO A 385 -17.30 -4.83 -13.83
C PRO A 385 -16.81 -5.56 -15.08
N ASP A 386 -16.07 -4.86 -15.94
CA ASP A 386 -15.42 -5.43 -17.14
C ASP A 386 -13.91 -5.67 -16.89
N GLY A 387 -13.55 -5.92 -15.63
CA GLY A 387 -12.17 -6.16 -15.19
C GLY A 387 -11.50 -7.40 -15.79
N PRO A 388 -10.21 -7.60 -15.49
CA PRO A 388 -9.43 -8.72 -16.00
C PRO A 388 -10.08 -10.07 -15.71
N SER A 389 -9.92 -11.00 -16.64
CA SER A 389 -10.32 -12.41 -16.48
C SER A 389 -9.14 -13.34 -16.76
N PRO A 390 -8.87 -14.33 -15.90
CA PRO A 390 -7.81 -15.32 -16.11
C PRO A 390 -8.11 -16.28 -17.28
N TYR A 391 -9.32 -16.26 -17.85
CA TYR A 391 -9.66 -17.04 -19.04
C TYR A 391 -9.28 -16.34 -20.35
N LEU A 392 -8.97 -15.05 -20.31
CA LEU A 392 -8.58 -14.25 -21.46
C LEU A 392 -7.06 -14.34 -21.72
N ASP A 393 -6.65 -14.13 -22.98
CA ASP A 393 -5.24 -14.27 -23.39
C ASP A 393 -4.40 -13.09 -22.91
N THR A 394 -3.44 -13.33 -22.01
CA THR A 394 -2.55 -12.31 -21.42
C THR A 394 -1.83 -11.42 -22.44
N LEU A 395 -1.50 -11.95 -23.63
CA LEU A 395 -0.91 -11.15 -24.71
C LEU A 395 -1.91 -10.25 -25.43
N GLU A 396 -3.17 -10.68 -25.56
CA GLU A 396 -4.24 -9.85 -26.11
C GLU A 396 -4.71 -8.82 -25.07
N LEU A 397 -4.79 -9.21 -23.79
CA LEU A 397 -5.21 -8.38 -22.66
C LEU A 397 -4.30 -7.19 -22.44
N THR A 398 -2.98 -7.40 -22.47
CA THR A 398 -2.01 -6.32 -22.33
C THR A 398 -1.99 -5.40 -23.54
N ALA A 399 -2.55 -5.78 -24.70
CA ALA A 399 -2.65 -4.90 -25.86
C ALA A 399 -4.01 -4.19 -25.96
N ASP A 400 -5.05 -4.73 -25.32
CA ASP A 400 -6.43 -4.22 -25.39
C ASP A 400 -6.63 -2.95 -24.53
N PRO A 401 -6.97 -1.80 -25.15
CA PRO A 401 -7.29 -0.57 -24.42
C PRO A 401 -8.49 -0.70 -23.47
N ALA A 402 -9.47 -1.57 -23.77
CA ALA A 402 -10.63 -1.78 -22.90
C ALA A 402 -10.24 -2.50 -21.61
N TRP A 403 -9.39 -3.52 -21.70
CA TRP A 403 -8.84 -4.21 -20.53
C TRP A 403 -8.00 -3.26 -19.66
N ARG A 404 -7.09 -2.49 -20.29
CA ARG A 404 -6.29 -1.49 -19.57
C ARG A 404 -7.14 -0.41 -18.90
N ALA A 405 -8.36 -0.16 -19.35
CA ALA A 405 -9.24 0.79 -18.68
C ALA A 405 -9.90 0.22 -17.41
N GLN A 406 -9.78 -1.09 -17.15
CA GLN A 406 -10.45 -1.80 -16.05
C GLN A 406 -9.48 -2.65 -15.20
N PHE A 407 -8.20 -2.67 -15.55
CA PHE A 407 -7.14 -3.18 -14.69
C PHE A 407 -6.83 -2.19 -13.57
N ILE A 408 -6.83 -2.66 -12.33
CA ILE A 408 -6.68 -1.80 -11.15
C ILE A 408 -5.41 -0.92 -11.18
N GLY A 409 -4.32 -1.44 -11.76
CA GLY A 409 -3.06 -0.72 -11.84
C GLY A 409 -3.08 0.53 -12.73
N THR A 410 -4.09 0.66 -13.60
CA THR A 410 -4.21 1.70 -14.63
C THR A 410 -5.49 2.52 -14.51
N MET A 411 -6.43 2.11 -13.66
CA MET A 411 -7.70 2.80 -13.43
C MET A 411 -7.57 4.10 -12.63
N MET A 412 -6.53 4.23 -11.80
CA MET A 412 -6.36 5.39 -10.94
C MET A 412 -5.81 6.57 -11.73
N THR A 413 -6.67 7.55 -12.01
CA THR A 413 -6.26 8.79 -12.67
C THR A 413 -5.50 9.68 -11.69
N GLY A 414 -4.27 10.05 -12.03
CA GLY A 414 -3.49 11.03 -11.29
C GLY A 414 -4.13 12.41 -11.35
N THR A 415 -3.92 13.24 -10.31
CA THR A 415 -4.48 14.60 -10.28
C THR A 415 -3.45 15.64 -9.86
N LEU A 416 -3.65 16.87 -10.33
CA LEU A 416 -2.97 18.07 -9.89
C LEU A 416 -3.89 18.87 -8.97
N SER A 417 -3.53 19.04 -7.70
CA SER A 417 -4.15 20.04 -6.83
C SER A 417 -3.47 21.40 -7.00
N THR A 418 -4.24 22.42 -7.41
CA THR A 418 -3.79 23.81 -7.45
C THR A 418 -4.38 24.57 -6.26
N ILE A 419 -3.51 24.95 -5.32
CA ILE A 419 -3.91 25.48 -4.01
C ILE A 419 -3.39 26.92 -3.87
N PRO A 420 -4.27 27.92 -3.69
CA PRO A 420 -3.84 29.29 -3.42
C PRO A 420 -3.09 29.42 -2.08
N LEU A 421 -1.92 30.05 -2.11
CA LEU A 421 -1.14 30.41 -0.93
C LEU A 421 -1.65 31.73 -0.37
N THR A 422 -2.48 31.64 0.68
CA THR A 422 -3.10 32.83 1.30
C THR A 422 -2.33 33.37 2.51
N HIS A 423 -1.29 32.66 2.97
CA HIS A 423 -0.59 32.89 4.26
C HIS A 423 -1.54 33.07 5.48
N ASP A 424 -2.81 32.67 5.36
CA ASP A 424 -3.80 32.75 6.42
C ASP A 424 -3.62 31.59 7.41
N ALA A 425 -3.09 31.91 8.59
CA ALA A 425 -2.91 30.95 9.67
C ALA A 425 -4.23 30.28 10.11
N ALA A 426 -5.37 30.97 9.99
CA ALA A 426 -6.67 30.39 10.33
C ALA A 426 -7.11 29.34 9.31
N GLN A 427 -6.86 29.57 8.01
CA GLN A 427 -7.10 28.57 6.97
C GLN A 427 -6.19 27.36 7.13
N LEU A 428 -4.89 27.56 7.38
CA LEU A 428 -3.97 26.46 7.63
C LEU A 428 -4.39 25.62 8.86
N ALA A 429 -4.87 26.26 9.93
CA ALA A 429 -5.40 25.55 11.09
C ALA A 429 -6.69 24.77 10.77
N ARG A 430 -7.57 25.27 9.89
CA ARG A 430 -8.76 24.53 9.42
C ARG A 430 -8.35 23.29 8.63
N TRP A 431 -7.43 23.46 7.68
CA TRP A 431 -6.89 22.35 6.90
C TRP A 431 -6.18 21.30 7.76
N THR A 432 -5.41 21.73 8.77
CA THR A 432 -4.76 20.81 9.70
C THR A 432 -5.79 19.93 10.45
N LYS A 433 -6.91 20.53 10.88
CA LYS A 433 -8.01 19.77 11.49
C LYS A 433 -8.70 18.84 10.49
N GLN A 434 -8.85 19.27 9.24
CA GLN A 434 -9.40 18.42 8.17
C GLN A 434 -8.52 17.17 7.97
N VAL A 435 -7.21 17.34 7.84
CA VAL A 435 -6.24 16.24 7.70
C VAL A 435 -6.32 15.28 8.90
N ALA A 436 -6.34 15.81 10.12
CA ALA A 436 -6.48 14.99 11.31
C ALA A 436 -7.81 14.21 11.35
N SER A 437 -8.90 14.79 10.86
CA SER A 437 -10.20 14.12 10.75
C SER A 437 -10.22 13.06 9.66
N ASN A 438 -9.59 13.32 8.51
CA ASN A 438 -9.54 12.41 7.37
C ASN A 438 -8.82 11.10 7.70
N ASN A 439 -7.76 11.20 8.50
CA ASN A 439 -6.89 10.08 8.87
C ASN A 439 -7.18 9.52 10.27
N GLY A 440 -8.10 10.14 11.03
CA GLY A 440 -8.47 9.65 12.36
C GLY A 440 -7.42 9.86 13.46
N PHE A 441 -6.44 10.74 13.26
CA PHE A 441 -5.33 10.98 14.20
C PHE A 441 -5.74 11.30 15.64
N ALA A 442 -6.92 11.89 15.83
CA ALA A 442 -7.44 12.24 17.17
C ALA A 442 -7.71 11.00 18.06
N ASP A 443 -7.82 9.81 17.48
CA ASP A 443 -8.08 8.55 18.19
C ASP A 443 -6.93 7.54 18.08
N ALA A 444 -5.74 8.00 17.70
CA ALA A 444 -4.55 7.20 17.47
C ALA A 444 -4.22 6.14 18.54
N ASP A 445 -4.49 6.44 19.82
CA ASP A 445 -4.21 5.54 20.95
C ASP A 445 -5.41 4.65 21.32
N ARG A 446 -6.50 4.70 20.56
CA ARG A 446 -7.78 4.06 20.91
C ARG A 446 -8.22 3.11 19.83
N VAL A 447 -8.34 1.84 20.23
CA VAL A 447 -9.10 0.88 19.45
C VAL A 447 -10.58 1.25 19.54
N ARG A 448 -11.19 1.64 18.42
CA ARG A 448 -12.59 2.09 18.37
C ARG A 448 -13.55 0.90 18.32
N GLY A 449 -14.76 1.11 18.83
CA GLY A 449 -15.88 0.19 18.60
C GLY A 449 -15.78 -1.16 19.33
N VAL A 450 -14.90 -1.31 20.33
CA VAL A 450 -14.71 -2.56 21.07
C VAL A 450 -16.02 -2.99 21.76
N PRO A 451 -16.61 -4.14 21.37
CA PRO A 451 -17.78 -4.68 22.06
C PRO A 451 -17.46 -5.03 23.52
N ALA A 452 -18.43 -4.85 24.42
CA ALA A 452 -18.26 -5.15 25.85
C ALA A 452 -17.83 -6.60 26.12
N THR A 453 -18.23 -7.53 25.25
CA THR A 453 -17.87 -8.96 25.32
C THR A 453 -16.99 -9.41 24.16
N SER A 454 -16.10 -8.55 23.67
CA SER A 454 -15.21 -8.91 22.57
C SER A 454 -14.20 -10.01 22.94
N VAL A 455 -14.08 -11.03 22.09
CA VAL A 455 -12.98 -12.03 22.17
C VAL A 455 -11.69 -11.51 21.54
N VAL A 456 -11.78 -10.54 20.62
CA VAL A 456 -10.62 -9.78 20.15
C VAL A 456 -10.34 -8.70 21.19
N PRO A 457 -9.11 -8.62 21.74
CA PRO A 457 -8.80 -7.62 22.75
C PRO A 457 -8.97 -6.19 22.24
N GLY A 458 -9.55 -5.30 23.06
CA GLY A 458 -9.60 -3.86 22.77
C GLY A 458 -8.28 -3.11 23.00
N ARG A 459 -7.22 -3.82 23.38
CA ARG A 459 -5.86 -3.30 23.58
C ARG A 459 -4.86 -4.44 23.51
N VAL A 460 -3.63 -4.11 23.14
CA VAL A 460 -2.49 -5.04 23.13
C VAL A 460 -2.31 -5.68 24.50
N GLY A 461 -2.18 -7.01 24.53
CA GLY A 461 -2.03 -7.80 25.75
C GLY A 461 -3.30 -7.93 26.60
N GLY A 462 -4.47 -7.53 26.07
CA GLY A 462 -5.75 -7.83 26.70
C GLY A 462 -6.08 -9.33 26.63
N PRO A 463 -6.98 -9.82 27.51
CA PRO A 463 -7.34 -11.23 27.54
C PRO A 463 -8.13 -11.63 26.29
N THR A 464 -7.86 -12.83 25.79
CA THR A 464 -8.60 -13.47 24.69
C THR A 464 -8.63 -14.97 24.90
N PRO A 465 -9.71 -15.68 24.51
CA PRO A 465 -9.72 -17.13 24.49
C PRO A 465 -8.92 -17.74 23.32
N ILE A 466 -8.55 -16.93 22.32
CA ILE A 466 -7.81 -17.40 21.14
C ILE A 466 -6.32 -17.41 21.49
N LYS A 467 -5.67 -18.57 21.34
CA LYS A 467 -4.25 -18.78 21.64
C LYS A 467 -3.41 -19.04 20.38
N HIS A 468 -4.04 -19.48 19.30
CA HIS A 468 -3.37 -19.82 18.06
C HIS A 468 -3.98 -19.03 16.90
N VAL A 469 -3.13 -18.45 16.06
CA VAL A 469 -3.50 -17.78 14.83
C VAL A 469 -2.85 -18.51 13.66
N ILE A 470 -3.64 -18.85 12.65
CA ILE A 470 -3.12 -19.30 11.35
C ILE A 470 -3.48 -18.21 10.35
N TYR A 471 -2.48 -17.56 9.79
CA TYR A 471 -2.64 -16.49 8.82
C TYR A 471 -2.28 -17.01 7.43
N VAL A 472 -3.30 -17.15 6.59
CA VAL A 472 -3.21 -17.64 5.23
C VAL A 472 -3.26 -16.46 4.27
N VAL A 473 -2.26 -16.37 3.39
CA VAL A 473 -2.25 -15.41 2.27
C VAL A 473 -2.26 -16.18 0.96
N LYS A 474 -3.14 -15.76 0.08
CA LYS A 474 -3.35 -16.29 -1.27
C LYS A 474 -3.15 -15.19 -2.34
N GLU A 475 -3.47 -15.42 -3.61
CA GLU A 475 -3.18 -14.50 -4.71
C GLU A 475 -4.36 -14.02 -5.58
N GLY A 476 -4.49 -12.70 -5.69
CA GLY A 476 -4.96 -12.00 -6.90
C GLY A 476 -6.46 -12.00 -7.24
N ARG A 477 -7.35 -12.43 -6.34
CA ARG A 477 -8.80 -12.57 -6.65
C ARG A 477 -9.67 -11.44 -6.13
N THR A 478 -10.73 -11.07 -6.87
CA THR A 478 -11.75 -10.11 -6.41
C THR A 478 -12.92 -10.81 -5.71
N TYR A 479 -13.73 -10.04 -4.99
CA TYR A 479 -14.88 -10.60 -4.27
C TYR A 479 -15.93 -11.19 -5.22
N ASP A 480 -16.39 -10.44 -6.23
CA ASP A 480 -17.47 -10.93 -7.11
C ASP A 480 -17.03 -12.11 -7.99
N GLN A 481 -15.77 -12.11 -8.43
CA GLN A 481 -15.18 -13.21 -9.21
C GLN A 481 -15.33 -14.56 -8.50
N MET A 482 -15.26 -14.56 -7.16
CA MET A 482 -15.25 -15.78 -6.33
C MET A 482 -16.58 -16.04 -5.62
N LEU A 483 -17.29 -14.99 -5.20
CA LEU A 483 -18.44 -15.03 -4.29
C LEU A 483 -19.67 -14.26 -4.80
N GLY A 484 -19.65 -13.70 -6.01
CA GLY A 484 -20.76 -12.90 -6.53
C GLY A 484 -22.11 -13.64 -6.56
N ASP A 485 -22.08 -14.95 -6.84
CA ASP A 485 -23.25 -15.84 -6.84
C ASP A 485 -23.46 -16.59 -5.51
N LEU A 486 -22.84 -16.16 -4.40
CA LEU A 486 -23.05 -16.77 -3.07
C LEU A 486 -24.52 -16.69 -2.61
N GLY A 487 -25.29 -15.73 -3.13
CA GLY A 487 -26.67 -15.46 -2.73
C GLY A 487 -26.79 -14.75 -1.37
N LYS A 488 -25.65 -14.24 -0.85
CA LYS A 488 -25.53 -13.56 0.44
C LYS A 488 -24.42 -12.51 0.37
N GLY A 489 -24.63 -11.38 1.05
CA GLY A 489 -23.73 -10.22 0.97
C GLY A 489 -23.94 -9.42 -0.31
N ASN A 490 -23.10 -8.40 -0.50
CA ASN A 490 -23.11 -7.53 -1.67
C ASN A 490 -22.33 -8.15 -2.83
N GLY A 491 -22.85 -9.21 -3.45
CA GLY A 491 -22.22 -9.89 -4.60
C GLY A 491 -22.98 -9.73 -5.91
N ASP A 492 -22.25 -9.68 -7.03
CA ASP A 492 -22.82 -9.70 -8.37
C ASP A 492 -22.62 -11.07 -9.06
N PRO A 493 -23.70 -11.87 -9.26
CA PRO A 493 -23.62 -13.18 -9.88
C PRO A 493 -23.29 -13.16 -11.37
N GLU A 494 -23.45 -12.02 -12.06
CA GLU A 494 -23.21 -11.90 -13.51
C GLU A 494 -21.72 -11.95 -13.84
N ILE A 495 -20.87 -11.44 -12.95
CA ILE A 495 -19.41 -11.40 -13.11
C ILE A 495 -18.68 -12.47 -12.26
N THR A 496 -19.42 -13.45 -11.70
CA THR A 496 -18.80 -14.60 -11.04
C THR A 496 -18.18 -15.55 -12.04
N GLU A 497 -16.89 -15.80 -11.88
CA GLU A 497 -16.12 -16.71 -12.73
C GLU A 497 -15.89 -18.07 -12.07
N PHE A 498 -15.48 -18.09 -10.80
CA PHE A 498 -15.16 -19.32 -10.08
C PHE A 498 -16.34 -19.78 -9.23
N ARG A 499 -17.12 -20.70 -9.80
CA ARG A 499 -18.36 -21.20 -9.21
C ARG A 499 -18.10 -22.34 -8.22
N ALA A 500 -19.18 -22.88 -7.68
CA ALA A 500 -19.15 -23.89 -6.62
C ALA A 500 -18.45 -25.20 -6.99
N ASP A 501 -18.19 -25.45 -8.27
CA ASP A 501 -17.41 -26.58 -8.75
C ASP A 501 -15.91 -26.43 -8.47
N SER A 502 -15.38 -25.21 -8.51
CA SER A 502 -13.98 -24.89 -8.16
C SER A 502 -13.83 -24.36 -6.73
N THR A 503 -14.82 -23.65 -6.17
CA THR A 503 -14.70 -22.97 -4.86
C THR A 503 -15.70 -23.45 -3.78
N PRO A 504 -15.98 -24.76 -3.63
CA PRO A 504 -16.96 -25.21 -2.64
C PRO A 504 -16.54 -24.92 -1.20
N ASN A 505 -15.25 -24.93 -0.85
CA ASN A 505 -14.82 -24.68 0.53
C ASN A 505 -14.96 -23.21 0.88
N LEU A 506 -14.49 -22.28 0.04
CA LEU A 506 -14.65 -20.84 0.23
C LEU A 506 -16.12 -20.46 0.49
N ARG A 507 -17.05 -21.04 -0.28
CA ARG A 507 -18.49 -20.83 -0.13
C ARG A 507 -19.04 -21.43 1.15
N ALA A 508 -18.69 -22.68 1.45
CA ALA A 508 -19.13 -23.36 2.66
C ALA A 508 -18.63 -22.63 3.92
N LEU A 509 -17.37 -22.20 3.92
CA LEU A 509 -16.76 -21.42 5.00
C LEU A 509 -17.43 -20.06 5.15
N SER A 510 -17.65 -19.32 4.04
CA SER A 510 -18.36 -18.03 4.06
C SER A 510 -19.79 -18.13 4.59
N ASN A 511 -20.50 -19.22 4.27
CA ASN A 511 -21.87 -19.46 4.74
C ASN A 511 -21.93 -19.94 6.19
N THR A 512 -20.99 -20.80 6.59
CA THR A 512 -20.92 -21.34 7.95
C THR A 512 -20.49 -20.27 8.93
N PHE A 513 -19.44 -19.52 8.60
CA PHE A 513 -18.89 -18.46 9.43
C PHE A 513 -19.48 -17.11 9.00
N VAL A 514 -18.67 -16.06 8.99
CA VAL A 514 -19.08 -14.73 8.55
C VAL A 514 -18.78 -14.56 7.06
N THR A 515 -19.72 -13.95 6.33
CA THR A 515 -19.50 -13.47 4.97
C THR A 515 -19.01 -12.02 5.04
N LEU A 516 -17.80 -11.75 4.54
CA LEU A 516 -17.20 -10.43 4.49
C LEU A 516 -17.36 -9.86 3.08
N ASP A 517 -18.32 -8.96 2.87
CA ASP A 517 -18.67 -8.43 1.54
C ASP A 517 -18.11 -7.02 1.25
N ASN A 518 -17.33 -6.50 2.19
CA ASN A 518 -16.77 -5.14 2.18
C ASN A 518 -15.30 -5.13 2.68
N PHE A 519 -14.52 -6.13 2.24
CA PHE A 519 -13.10 -6.28 2.56
C PHE A 519 -12.23 -5.92 1.34
N TYR A 520 -11.18 -5.14 1.57
CA TYR A 520 -10.33 -4.61 0.49
C TYR A 520 -8.86 -5.00 0.67
N ALA A 521 -8.21 -5.38 -0.42
CA ALA A 521 -6.76 -5.39 -0.47
C ALA A 521 -6.26 -3.94 -0.36
N ASN A 522 -5.20 -3.71 0.41
CA ASN A 522 -4.57 -2.38 0.44
C ASN A 522 -3.66 -2.13 -0.78
N ALA A 523 -3.46 -3.15 -1.61
CA ALA A 523 -2.53 -3.18 -2.72
C ALA A 523 -3.23 -3.33 -4.07
N GLU A 524 -2.62 -2.76 -5.11
CA GLU A 524 -3.04 -2.99 -6.49
C GLU A 524 -2.47 -4.30 -7.08
N VAL A 525 -1.25 -4.69 -6.66
CA VAL A 525 -0.53 -5.88 -7.17
C VAL A 525 0.23 -6.61 -6.06
N SER A 526 0.68 -7.85 -6.28
CA SER A 526 1.28 -8.66 -5.20
C SER A 526 2.56 -8.06 -4.60
N ALA A 527 3.35 -7.31 -5.38
CA ALA A 527 4.59 -6.69 -4.90
C ALA A 527 4.34 -5.73 -3.72
N GLN A 528 3.23 -4.99 -3.76
CA GLN A 528 2.76 -4.19 -2.63
C GLN A 528 1.97 -5.05 -1.63
N GLY A 529 1.19 -5.99 -2.13
CA GLY A 529 0.30 -6.86 -1.36
C GLY A 529 1.00 -7.58 -0.23
N TRP A 530 2.16 -8.19 -0.53
CA TRP A 530 2.99 -8.87 0.45
C TRP A 530 3.57 -7.91 1.50
N SER A 531 3.95 -6.69 1.12
CA SER A 531 4.37 -5.66 2.07
C SER A 531 3.23 -5.23 3.00
N TRP A 532 2.03 -5.05 2.46
CA TRP A 532 0.83 -4.77 3.26
C TRP A 532 0.45 -5.91 4.19
N ALA A 533 0.52 -7.15 3.72
CA ALA A 533 0.18 -8.35 4.48
C ALA A 533 1.17 -8.67 5.60
N THR A 534 2.41 -8.17 5.56
CA THR A 534 3.46 -8.55 6.51
C THR A 534 4.05 -7.40 7.31
N ALA A 535 4.02 -6.18 6.75
CA ALA A 535 4.58 -4.96 7.33
C ALA A 535 3.56 -3.82 7.49
N ALA A 536 2.29 -4.02 7.10
CA ALA A 536 1.23 -3.02 7.14
C ALA A 536 1.59 -1.68 6.48
N ASN A 537 2.42 -1.69 5.44
CA ASN A 537 2.80 -0.51 4.66
C ASN A 537 3.40 -0.93 3.32
N SER A 538 3.31 -0.06 2.32
CA SER A 538 4.04 -0.13 1.06
C SER A 538 4.79 1.19 0.88
N ASN A 539 6.12 1.16 0.99
CA ASN A 539 6.89 2.40 0.95
C ASN A 539 6.98 2.97 -0.46
N THR A 540 7.51 4.19 -0.55
CA THR A 540 7.56 4.91 -1.82
C THR A 540 8.47 4.23 -2.85
N TYR A 541 9.45 3.43 -2.41
CA TYR A 541 10.26 2.61 -3.31
C TYR A 541 9.38 1.64 -4.07
N THR A 542 8.63 0.79 -3.36
CA THR A 542 7.70 -0.16 -3.97
C THR A 542 6.69 0.54 -4.87
N GLU A 543 5.98 1.54 -4.35
CA GLU A 543 4.88 2.24 -5.04
C GLU A 543 5.27 2.91 -6.36
N GLN A 544 6.54 3.27 -6.55
CA GLN A 544 7.03 3.90 -7.77
C GLN A 544 7.71 2.93 -8.73
N THR A 545 8.20 1.78 -8.27
CA THR A 545 8.98 0.86 -9.11
C THR A 545 8.14 -0.28 -9.68
N TRP A 546 7.07 -0.71 -9.00
CA TRP A 546 6.27 -1.84 -9.49
C TRP A 546 5.59 -1.58 -10.84
N GLY A 547 5.25 -0.32 -11.13
CA GLY A 547 4.59 0.07 -12.39
C GLY A 547 5.54 0.40 -13.53
N ALA A 548 6.86 0.44 -13.27
CA ALA A 548 7.83 0.79 -14.30
C ALA A 548 8.09 -0.41 -15.23
N PRO A 549 8.04 -0.24 -16.56
CA PRO A 549 8.29 -1.34 -17.48
C PRO A 549 9.70 -1.91 -17.25
N PRO A 550 9.86 -3.24 -17.22
CA PRO A 550 11.16 -3.85 -17.04
C PRO A 550 12.09 -3.51 -18.20
N GLY A 551 13.34 -3.19 -17.88
CA GLY A 551 14.40 -3.09 -18.88
C GLY A 551 14.85 -4.44 -19.40
N ARG A 552 15.53 -4.43 -20.55
CA ARG A 552 16.02 -5.61 -21.32
C ARG A 552 16.84 -6.63 -20.52
N HIS A 553 17.27 -6.28 -19.30
CA HIS A 553 18.23 -7.04 -18.51
C HIS A 553 17.71 -7.41 -17.11
N THR A 554 16.50 -6.98 -16.73
CA THR A 554 15.94 -7.23 -15.39
C THR A 554 15.63 -8.70 -15.12
N GLY A 555 15.57 -9.57 -16.14
CA GLY A 555 15.48 -11.03 -15.94
C GLY A 555 14.33 -11.50 -15.02
N GLY A 556 13.29 -10.68 -14.83
CA GLY A 556 12.22 -10.98 -13.88
C GLY A 556 12.57 -10.77 -12.40
N THR A 557 13.57 -9.94 -12.04
CA THR A 557 13.79 -9.59 -10.63
C THR A 557 12.61 -8.78 -10.12
N THR A 558 11.83 -9.42 -9.25
CA THR A 558 10.73 -8.82 -8.48
C THR A 558 11.23 -7.53 -7.83
N PRO A 559 10.44 -6.43 -7.81
CA PRO A 559 10.74 -5.32 -6.93
C PRO A 559 11.06 -5.87 -5.52
N PRO A 560 12.18 -5.48 -4.89
CA PRO A 560 12.68 -6.04 -3.62
C PRO A 560 11.68 -6.13 -2.44
N ALA A 561 10.50 -5.55 -2.56
CA ALA A 561 9.49 -5.50 -1.52
C ALA A 561 8.67 -6.80 -1.36
N ALA A 562 8.57 -7.66 -2.39
CA ALA A 562 7.85 -8.93 -2.31
C ALA A 562 8.66 -10.05 -1.62
N THR A 563 9.97 -9.87 -1.51
CA THR A 563 10.92 -10.93 -1.11
C THR A 563 11.18 -10.96 0.41
N GLY A 564 10.57 -10.05 1.16
CA GLY A 564 10.85 -9.88 2.60
C GLY A 564 12.27 -9.40 2.88
N ASP A 565 12.91 -8.72 1.93
CA ASP A 565 14.26 -8.18 2.10
C ASP A 565 14.28 -7.11 3.22
N PRO A 566 15.01 -7.34 4.33
CA PRO A 566 15.10 -6.37 5.40
C PRO A 566 15.84 -5.09 5.00
N ALA A 567 16.57 -5.04 3.89
CA ALA A 567 17.28 -3.83 3.46
C ALA A 567 16.35 -2.73 2.96
N VAL A 568 15.20 -3.10 2.39
CA VAL A 568 14.22 -2.18 1.79
C VAL A 568 12.86 -2.18 2.50
N ALA A 569 12.77 -2.84 3.66
CA ALA A 569 11.52 -3.05 4.37
C ALA A 569 10.87 -1.70 4.77
N PRO A 570 9.53 -1.57 4.67
CA PRO A 570 8.84 -0.27 4.71
C PRO A 570 8.65 0.30 6.12
N ASN A 571 9.75 0.51 6.86
CA ASN A 571 9.76 0.99 8.24
C ASN A 571 10.99 1.89 8.56
N ARG A 572 10.90 2.66 9.66
CA ARG A 572 12.04 3.41 10.22
C ARG A 572 13.16 2.49 10.67
N ASP A 573 12.81 1.33 11.20
CA ASP A 573 13.75 0.27 11.54
C ASP A 573 13.47 -0.94 10.64
N PRO A 574 14.16 -1.05 9.49
CA PRO A 574 13.92 -2.13 8.54
C PRO A 574 14.13 -3.53 9.13
N ALA A 575 14.97 -3.68 10.18
CA ALA A 575 15.22 -4.94 10.87
C ALA A 575 14.12 -5.34 11.88
N GLY A 576 13.09 -4.50 12.05
CA GLY A 576 11.94 -4.73 12.94
C GLY A 576 10.61 -4.37 12.29
N ALA A 577 10.56 -4.44 10.95
CA ALA A 577 9.46 -3.95 10.13
C ALA A 577 8.27 -4.91 10.08
N TYR A 578 8.51 -6.21 10.24
CA TYR A 578 7.53 -7.24 9.93
C TYR A 578 6.84 -7.78 11.18
N LEU A 579 5.66 -8.40 10.99
CA LEU A 579 4.92 -9.01 12.09
C LEU A 579 5.75 -10.06 12.85
N TRP A 580 6.52 -10.89 12.14
CA TRP A 580 7.39 -11.90 12.78
C TRP A 580 8.47 -11.29 13.67
N ASP A 581 8.94 -10.07 13.38
CA ASP A 581 9.90 -9.38 14.23
C ASP A 581 9.29 -9.03 15.58
N ARG A 582 8.05 -8.54 15.58
CA ARG A 582 7.31 -8.22 16.81
C ARG A 582 6.99 -9.47 17.62
N LEU A 583 6.70 -10.59 16.95
CA LEU A 583 6.52 -11.90 17.59
C LEU A 583 7.84 -12.37 18.24
N ALA A 584 8.95 -12.30 17.50
CA ALA A 584 10.28 -12.68 17.98
C ALA A 584 10.73 -11.84 19.19
N ASP A 585 10.54 -10.51 19.15
CA ASP A 585 10.87 -9.60 20.25
C ASP A 585 10.11 -9.93 21.54
N LYS A 586 8.87 -10.42 21.40
CA LYS A 586 8.02 -10.87 22.51
C LYS A 586 8.20 -12.35 22.87
N ARG A 587 9.06 -13.08 22.15
CA ARG A 587 9.25 -14.54 22.28
C ARG A 587 7.94 -15.32 22.09
N ILE A 588 7.08 -14.82 21.23
CA ILE A 588 5.86 -15.52 20.81
C ILE A 588 6.28 -16.51 19.72
N SER A 589 5.90 -17.78 19.88
CA SER A 589 6.27 -18.83 18.92
C SER A 589 5.55 -18.64 17.59
N PHE A 590 6.30 -18.72 16.49
CA PHE A 590 5.71 -18.71 15.16
C PHE A 590 6.38 -19.71 14.23
N ARG A 591 5.71 -20.03 13.13
CA ARG A 591 6.21 -20.94 12.09
C ARG A 591 5.86 -20.41 10.71
N ASN A 592 6.81 -20.44 9.80
CA ASN A 592 6.66 -19.95 8.44
C ASN A 592 6.54 -21.11 7.43
N TYR A 593 5.46 -21.06 6.66
CA TYR A 593 5.16 -21.94 5.54
C TYR A 593 5.00 -21.08 4.28
N GLY A 594 6.13 -20.76 3.64
CA GLY A 594 6.15 -20.18 2.29
C GLY A 594 6.14 -18.65 2.18
N PHE A 595 6.10 -17.88 3.28
CA PHE A 595 6.21 -16.42 3.19
C PHE A 595 7.67 -16.02 2.96
N ALA A 596 7.92 -15.17 1.95
CA ALA A 596 9.23 -14.58 1.67
C ALA A 596 10.39 -15.60 1.62
N VAL A 597 10.14 -16.77 1.02
CA VAL A 597 11.15 -17.83 0.86
C VAL A 597 11.55 -18.01 -0.59
N ALA A 598 12.81 -18.37 -0.79
CA ALA A 598 13.36 -18.81 -2.08
C ALA A 598 14.20 -20.08 -1.87
N PRO A 599 14.35 -20.96 -2.88
CA PRO A 599 15.23 -22.12 -2.79
C PRO A 599 16.70 -21.70 -2.68
N ASP A 600 17.43 -22.32 -1.75
CA ASP A 600 18.88 -22.27 -1.72
C ASP A 600 19.51 -23.20 -2.78
N ALA A 601 20.84 -23.28 -2.83
CA ALA A 601 21.55 -24.14 -3.78
C ALA A 601 21.25 -25.65 -3.62
N ALA A 602 20.71 -26.08 -2.47
CA ALA A 602 20.27 -27.44 -2.22
C ALA A 602 18.76 -27.63 -2.50
N GLY A 603 18.05 -26.58 -2.92
CA GLY A 603 16.62 -26.58 -3.17
C GLY A 603 15.76 -26.46 -1.90
N MET A 604 16.37 -26.18 -0.74
CA MET A 604 15.63 -25.95 0.50
C MET A 604 15.12 -24.52 0.55
N MET A 605 13.89 -24.32 1.01
CA MET A 605 13.30 -22.99 1.13
C MET A 605 13.93 -22.21 2.28
N ARG A 606 14.42 -21.01 1.99
CA ARG A 606 15.08 -20.10 2.94
C ARG A 606 14.53 -18.70 2.81
N ALA A 607 14.40 -18.01 3.94
CA ALA A 607 14.03 -16.60 3.96
C ALA A 607 15.27 -15.70 4.03
N ALA A 608 15.19 -14.51 3.44
CA ALA A 608 16.27 -13.51 3.55
C ALA A 608 16.38 -12.95 4.96
N ASP A 609 15.24 -12.76 5.64
CA ASP A 609 15.20 -12.35 7.05
C ASP A 609 15.63 -13.51 7.97
N PRO A 610 16.66 -13.32 8.83
CA PRO A 610 17.19 -14.39 9.66
C PRO A 610 16.24 -14.85 10.78
N ARG A 611 15.34 -13.98 11.27
CA ARG A 611 14.35 -14.34 12.29
C ARG A 611 13.23 -15.17 11.67
N LEU A 612 12.81 -14.82 10.46
CA LEU A 612 11.86 -15.62 9.69
C LEU A 612 12.47 -16.97 9.29
N ASP A 613 13.69 -16.97 8.73
CA ASP A 613 14.40 -18.17 8.27
C ASP A 613 14.59 -19.22 9.38
N ALA A 614 14.94 -18.77 10.58
CA ALA A 614 15.06 -19.65 11.75
C ALA A 614 13.76 -20.39 12.11
N ASN A 615 12.62 -19.90 11.63
CA ASN A 615 11.29 -20.47 11.84
C ASN A 615 10.64 -20.94 10.52
N THR A 616 11.38 -21.02 9.41
CA THR A 616 10.91 -21.49 8.09
C THR A 616 10.97 -23.00 7.96
N ASP A 617 9.91 -23.60 7.41
CA ASP A 617 9.97 -25.00 6.99
C ASP A 617 10.73 -25.12 5.68
N PRO A 618 11.93 -25.75 5.67
CA PRO A 618 12.74 -25.82 4.46
C PRO A 618 12.11 -26.70 3.37
N ASN A 619 11.12 -27.53 3.70
CA ASN A 619 10.45 -28.42 2.75
C ASN A 619 9.10 -27.88 2.25
N TYR A 620 8.58 -26.81 2.88
CA TYR A 620 7.33 -26.19 2.43
C TYR A 620 7.61 -25.23 1.28
N MET A 621 7.16 -25.56 0.08
CA MET A 621 7.39 -24.78 -1.12
C MET A 621 6.78 -23.36 -1.03
N GLY A 622 7.57 -22.33 -1.34
CA GLY A 622 7.12 -20.94 -1.47
C GLY A 622 6.23 -20.73 -2.71
N PHE A 623 6.15 -19.49 -3.21
CA PHE A 623 5.43 -19.20 -4.46
C PHE A 623 6.03 -19.95 -5.64
N HIS A 624 5.27 -20.89 -6.21
CA HIS A 624 5.65 -21.65 -7.41
C HIS A 624 4.40 -22.30 -8.01
N PRO A 625 3.74 -21.69 -9.02
CA PRO A 625 2.46 -22.17 -9.55
C PRO A 625 2.53 -23.55 -10.22
N ASP A 626 3.71 -24.03 -10.65
CA ASP A 626 3.83 -25.41 -11.14
C ASP A 626 3.85 -26.49 -10.03
N CYS A 627 3.93 -26.10 -8.76
CA CYS A 627 3.86 -27.00 -7.62
C CYS A 627 2.43 -26.98 -7.05
N ALA A 628 1.85 -28.15 -6.80
CA ALA A 628 0.48 -28.26 -6.32
C ALA A 628 0.33 -27.83 -4.85
N ASP A 629 -0.78 -27.17 -4.53
CA ASP A 629 -1.19 -26.91 -3.15
C ASP A 629 -1.69 -28.21 -2.50
N SER A 630 -2.41 -29.04 -3.27
CA SER A 630 -3.03 -30.29 -2.80
C SER A 630 -2.53 -31.54 -3.52
N ALA A 631 -2.57 -32.68 -2.83
CA ALA A 631 -2.26 -33.97 -3.46
C ALA A 631 -3.35 -34.43 -4.43
N GLY A 632 -2.93 -34.98 -5.57
CA GLY A 632 -3.82 -35.62 -6.54
C GLY A 632 -4.69 -34.65 -7.34
N THR A 633 -4.25 -33.41 -7.52
CA THR A 633 -4.92 -32.39 -8.33
C THR A 633 -4.37 -32.39 -9.75
N PHE A 634 -3.36 -31.59 -10.05
CA PHE A 634 -2.70 -31.56 -11.37
C PHE A 634 -1.32 -32.21 -11.33
N THR A 635 -0.85 -32.64 -12.50
CA THR A 635 0.52 -33.14 -12.66
C THR A 635 1.49 -31.99 -12.43
N VAL A 636 2.31 -32.10 -11.39
CA VAL A 636 3.38 -31.15 -11.08
C VAL A 636 4.29 -30.97 -12.30
N GLN A 637 4.51 -29.72 -12.70
CA GLN A 637 5.35 -29.38 -13.86
C GLN A 637 6.69 -28.75 -13.44
N GLY A 638 6.83 -28.42 -12.15
CA GLY A 638 8.02 -27.80 -11.58
C GLY A 638 9.02 -28.82 -11.05
N THR A 639 10.29 -28.43 -10.96
CA THR A 639 11.32 -29.22 -10.28
C THR A 639 11.37 -28.85 -8.80
N GLY A 640 11.77 -29.79 -7.94
CA GLY A 640 11.97 -29.50 -6.52
C GLY A 640 10.70 -29.27 -5.69
N CYS A 641 9.49 -29.52 -6.22
CA CYS A 641 8.23 -29.25 -5.52
C CYS A 641 8.00 -30.00 -4.20
N GLY A 642 8.75 -31.07 -3.91
CA GLY A 642 8.58 -31.83 -2.67
C GLY A 642 7.16 -32.42 -2.53
N LEU A 643 6.65 -32.44 -1.30
CA LEU A 643 5.24 -32.74 -1.03
C LEU A 643 4.37 -31.54 -1.43
N PRO A 644 3.12 -31.75 -1.88
CA PRO A 644 2.16 -30.66 -2.02
C PRO A 644 2.06 -29.85 -0.72
N ARG A 645 1.89 -28.53 -0.84
CA ARG A 645 2.00 -27.59 0.28
C ARG A 645 1.17 -28.01 1.50
N ILE A 646 -0.10 -28.37 1.28
CA ILE A 646 -0.98 -28.76 2.38
C ILE A 646 -0.56 -30.08 3.05
N GLU A 647 0.05 -31.00 2.32
CA GLU A 647 0.50 -32.27 2.88
C GLU A 647 1.76 -32.09 3.74
N GLU A 648 2.66 -31.19 3.34
CA GLU A 648 3.80 -30.83 4.18
C GLU A 648 3.37 -30.09 5.44
N TRP A 649 2.43 -29.15 5.33
CA TRP A 649 1.87 -28.48 6.50
C TRP A 649 1.18 -29.46 7.46
N LYS A 650 0.34 -30.38 6.95
CA LYS A 650 -0.32 -31.42 7.77
C LYS A 650 0.69 -32.34 8.46
N ARG A 651 1.82 -32.64 7.81
CA ARG A 651 2.89 -33.47 8.39
C ARG A 651 3.42 -32.84 9.69
N GLU A 652 3.76 -31.56 9.69
CA GLU A 652 4.18 -30.86 10.91
C GLU A 652 3.02 -30.65 11.89
N PHE A 653 1.83 -30.27 11.39
CA PHE A 653 0.65 -30.05 12.23
C PHE A 653 0.27 -31.27 13.06
N ALA A 654 0.30 -32.46 12.46
CA ALA A 654 0.08 -33.73 13.18
C ALA A 654 1.10 -33.93 14.31
N GLY A 655 2.36 -33.54 14.08
CA GLY A 655 3.41 -33.51 15.11
C GLY A 655 3.03 -32.58 16.27
N TYR A 656 2.64 -31.34 15.99
CA TYR A 656 2.20 -30.39 17.01
C TYR A 656 0.97 -30.86 17.80
N VAL A 657 0.03 -31.56 17.15
CA VAL A 657 -1.13 -32.17 17.82
C VAL A 657 -0.68 -33.28 18.77
N ALA A 658 0.24 -34.15 18.35
CA ALA A 658 0.77 -35.22 19.18
C ALA A 658 1.54 -34.70 20.41
N THR A 659 2.36 -33.67 20.24
CA THR A 659 3.23 -33.14 21.32
C THR A 659 2.58 -32.08 22.19
N GLY A 660 1.51 -31.42 21.73
CA GLY A 660 0.94 -30.28 22.47
C GLY A 660 1.72 -28.97 22.29
N THR A 661 2.40 -28.78 21.16
CA THR A 661 3.33 -27.66 20.94
C THR A 661 3.00 -26.82 19.70
N LEU A 662 1.72 -26.61 19.38
CA LEU A 662 1.34 -25.76 18.24
C LEU A 662 1.89 -24.33 18.43
N PRO A 663 2.55 -23.75 17.41
CA PRO A 663 2.99 -22.35 17.45
C PRO A 663 1.82 -21.38 17.71
N THR A 664 2.11 -20.24 18.32
CA THR A 664 1.10 -19.19 18.54
C THR A 664 0.65 -18.58 17.21
N VAL A 665 1.57 -18.40 16.25
CA VAL A 665 1.27 -17.89 14.91
C VAL A 665 1.82 -18.83 13.83
N GLN A 666 1.06 -19.08 12.78
CA GLN A 666 1.54 -19.75 11.58
C GLN A 666 1.28 -18.85 10.37
N PHE A 667 2.30 -18.64 9.55
CA PHE A 667 2.20 -17.96 8.26
C PHE A 667 2.11 -19.03 7.17
N VAL A 668 1.06 -19.01 6.33
CA VAL A 668 0.81 -20.07 5.34
C VAL A 668 0.49 -19.45 3.98
N ALA A 669 1.37 -19.66 3.00
CA ALA A 669 1.13 -19.28 1.62
C ALA A 669 0.42 -20.41 0.86
N LEU A 670 -0.69 -20.08 0.19
CA LEU A 670 -1.38 -20.96 -0.77
C LEU A 670 -1.56 -20.19 -2.08
N PRO A 671 -0.56 -20.22 -2.99
CA PRO A 671 -0.48 -19.28 -4.11
C PRO A 671 -1.15 -19.75 -5.40
N ASN A 672 -1.64 -21.00 -5.50
CA ASN A 672 -2.02 -21.54 -6.80
C ASN A 672 -3.28 -20.92 -7.40
N ASP A 673 -4.05 -20.16 -6.63
CA ASP A 673 -5.10 -19.33 -7.20
C ASP A 673 -4.57 -18.11 -7.94
N PHE A 674 -3.25 -17.89 -8.03
CA PHE A 674 -2.61 -17.02 -9.02
C PHE A 674 -2.94 -17.45 -10.46
N THR A 675 -2.90 -18.77 -10.73
CA THR A 675 -3.08 -19.41 -12.06
C THR A 675 -2.01 -19.01 -13.10
N TYR A 676 -1.88 -19.78 -14.19
CA TYR A 676 -1.22 -19.32 -15.43
C TYR A 676 -2.25 -18.83 -16.46
N GLY A 677 -3.38 -18.30 -16.02
CA GLY A 677 -4.48 -17.94 -16.92
C GLY A 677 -4.78 -19.03 -17.96
N ASN A 678 -4.80 -18.66 -19.25
CA ASN A 678 -5.04 -19.56 -20.36
C ASN A 678 -3.77 -20.09 -21.08
N PHE A 679 -2.60 -20.03 -20.44
CA PHE A 679 -1.35 -20.53 -21.04
C PHE A 679 -1.44 -22.01 -21.43
N ALA A 680 -1.17 -22.31 -22.70
CA ALA A 680 -1.27 -23.66 -23.26
C ALA A 680 -0.42 -24.69 -22.50
N GLY A 681 -1.02 -25.86 -22.22
CA GLY A 681 -0.34 -26.95 -21.50
C GLY A 681 -0.23 -26.75 -19.99
N LYS A 682 -0.62 -25.58 -19.46
CA LYS A 682 -0.82 -25.36 -18.03
C LYS A 682 -2.23 -25.83 -17.60
N PRO A 683 -2.43 -26.20 -16.32
CA PRO A 683 -3.77 -26.40 -15.77
C PRO A 683 -4.69 -25.20 -16.04
N THR A 684 -5.98 -25.45 -16.24
CA THR A 684 -6.96 -24.37 -16.43
C THR A 684 -7.07 -23.50 -15.17
N PRO A 685 -7.53 -22.23 -15.27
CA PRO A 685 -7.77 -21.40 -14.10
C PRO A 685 -8.67 -22.08 -13.07
N SER A 686 -9.72 -22.78 -13.51
CA SER A 686 -10.62 -23.55 -12.64
C SER A 686 -9.92 -24.67 -11.88
N ALA A 687 -8.97 -25.38 -12.52
CA ALA A 687 -8.20 -26.45 -11.91
C ALA A 687 -7.25 -25.90 -10.82
N TYR A 688 -6.59 -24.78 -11.11
CA TYR A 688 -5.72 -24.06 -10.19
C TYR A 688 -6.47 -23.54 -8.95
N VAL A 689 -7.58 -22.83 -9.16
CA VAL A 689 -8.43 -22.32 -8.08
C VAL A 689 -9.04 -23.48 -7.27
N GLY A 690 -9.40 -24.58 -7.93
CA GLY A 690 -9.84 -25.78 -7.24
C GLY A 690 -8.76 -26.41 -6.36
N ASP A 691 -7.53 -26.53 -6.84
CA ASP A 691 -6.40 -27.06 -6.06
C ASP A 691 -6.14 -26.25 -4.79
N ASN A 692 -6.20 -24.93 -4.93
CA ASN A 692 -6.06 -23.97 -3.84
C ASN A 692 -7.23 -24.02 -2.83
N ASP A 693 -8.48 -24.00 -3.31
CA ASP A 693 -9.68 -24.09 -2.46
C ASP A 693 -9.72 -25.41 -1.69
N TRP A 694 -9.28 -26.51 -2.33
CA TRP A 694 -9.16 -27.81 -1.67
C TRP A 694 -8.13 -27.79 -0.54
N ALA A 695 -6.95 -27.21 -0.78
CA ALA A 695 -5.92 -27.09 0.25
C ALA A 695 -6.41 -26.28 1.45
N LEU A 696 -7.09 -25.16 1.21
CA LEU A 696 -7.68 -24.34 2.27
C LEU A 696 -8.73 -25.12 3.06
N GLY A 697 -9.65 -25.82 2.39
CA GLY A 697 -10.64 -26.67 3.02
C GLY A 697 -10.02 -27.73 3.92
N GLN A 698 -8.98 -28.41 3.42
CA GLN A 698 -8.24 -29.43 4.16
C GLN A 698 -7.49 -28.87 5.38
N LEU A 699 -6.96 -27.64 5.29
CA LEU A 699 -6.35 -26.95 6.43
C LEU A 699 -7.37 -26.74 7.55
N VAL A 700 -8.52 -26.15 7.20
CA VAL A 700 -9.58 -25.85 8.18
C VAL A 700 -10.14 -27.13 8.80
N ASP A 701 -10.35 -28.16 7.97
CA ASP A 701 -10.80 -29.48 8.41
C ASP A 701 -9.84 -30.08 9.46
N ALA A 702 -8.55 -30.13 9.15
CA ALA A 702 -7.53 -30.66 10.05
C ALA A 702 -7.47 -29.90 11.39
N VAL A 703 -7.58 -28.57 11.37
CA VAL A 703 -7.59 -27.76 12.60
C VAL A 703 -8.87 -28.00 13.39
N SER A 704 -10.03 -28.00 12.73
CA SER A 704 -11.34 -28.07 13.39
C SER A 704 -11.63 -29.44 14.03
N HIS A 705 -11.00 -30.51 13.52
CA HIS A 705 -11.02 -31.84 14.14
C HIS A 705 -9.90 -32.08 15.17
N SER A 706 -9.05 -31.09 15.42
CA SER A 706 -7.96 -31.19 16.39
C SER A 706 -8.36 -30.68 17.77
N LYS A 707 -7.53 -30.99 18.78
CA LYS A 707 -7.67 -30.43 20.14
C LYS A 707 -7.47 -28.90 20.21
N TYR A 708 -6.92 -28.28 19.16
CA TYR A 708 -6.67 -26.84 19.10
C TYR A 708 -7.84 -26.04 18.53
N TRP A 709 -8.92 -26.68 18.05
CA TRP A 709 -10.05 -25.96 17.45
C TRP A 709 -10.63 -24.93 18.41
N ALA A 710 -10.76 -25.27 19.69
CA ALA A 710 -11.37 -24.45 20.72
C ALA A 710 -10.68 -23.10 20.99
N ASP A 711 -9.41 -22.94 20.60
CA ASP A 711 -8.62 -21.72 20.82
C ASP A 711 -7.82 -21.27 19.59
N THR A 712 -8.21 -21.70 18.39
CA THR A 712 -7.60 -21.24 17.13
C THR A 712 -8.50 -20.26 16.38
N ALA A 713 -7.90 -19.25 15.75
CA ALA A 713 -8.52 -18.43 14.71
C ALA A 713 -7.67 -18.50 13.43
N ILE A 714 -8.33 -18.75 12.30
CA ILE A 714 -7.72 -18.78 10.98
C ILE A 714 -8.18 -17.54 10.23
N PHE A 715 -7.23 -16.77 9.71
CA PHE A 715 -7.47 -15.58 8.90
C PHE A 715 -6.99 -15.85 7.48
N VAL A 716 -7.82 -15.53 6.48
CA VAL A 716 -7.50 -15.73 5.06
C VAL A 716 -7.73 -14.43 4.31
N THR A 717 -6.76 -14.04 3.49
CA THR A 717 -6.86 -12.90 2.58
C THR A 717 -6.12 -13.19 1.28
N GLU A 718 -6.49 -12.53 0.21
CA GLU A 718 -5.64 -12.37 -0.96
C GLU A 718 -4.55 -11.31 -0.68
N SER A 719 -3.40 -11.44 -1.33
CA SER A 719 -2.33 -10.42 -1.28
C SER A 719 -2.77 -9.11 -1.98
N ASN A 720 -3.57 -9.22 -3.04
CA ASN A 720 -4.10 -8.13 -3.87
C ASN A 720 -5.38 -8.56 -4.62
N ALA A 721 -5.92 -7.69 -5.48
CA ALA A 721 -7.15 -7.91 -6.25
C ALA A 721 -6.95 -7.76 -7.77
N GLN A 722 -5.74 -7.97 -8.28
CA GLN A 722 -5.33 -7.55 -9.63
C GLN A 722 -5.98 -8.33 -10.79
N ALA A 723 -6.46 -9.56 -10.56
CA ALA A 723 -6.83 -10.50 -11.61
C ALA A 723 -8.33 -10.82 -11.66
N GLY A 724 -9.19 -9.84 -11.38
CA GLY A 724 -10.65 -10.01 -11.40
C GLY A 724 -11.44 -8.71 -11.58
N ALA A 725 -12.70 -8.87 -11.95
CA ALA A 725 -13.71 -7.81 -11.97
C ALA A 725 -14.42 -7.68 -10.61
N ASP A 726 -14.85 -6.47 -10.26
CA ASP A 726 -15.69 -6.21 -9.10
C ASP A 726 -16.66 -5.05 -9.37
N HIS A 727 -17.92 -5.21 -9.00
CA HIS A 727 -18.97 -4.21 -9.27
C HIS A 727 -18.96 -3.03 -8.29
N VAL A 728 -18.23 -3.14 -7.18
CA VAL A 728 -18.18 -2.12 -6.13
C VAL A 728 -16.92 -1.29 -6.25
N GLU A 729 -15.76 -1.95 -6.21
CA GLU A 729 -14.46 -1.29 -6.25
C GLU A 729 -13.36 -2.32 -6.51
N ALA A 730 -12.40 -1.98 -7.36
CA ALA A 730 -11.41 -2.91 -7.88
C ALA A 730 -10.47 -3.53 -6.82
N HIS A 731 -10.28 -2.92 -5.64
CA HIS A 731 -9.48 -3.51 -4.55
C HIS A 731 -10.28 -4.53 -3.72
N ARG A 732 -11.60 -4.63 -3.92
CA ARG A 732 -12.44 -5.50 -3.10
C ARG A 732 -12.11 -6.97 -3.38
N THR A 733 -11.81 -7.71 -2.32
CA THR A 733 -11.26 -9.06 -2.41
C THR A 733 -11.92 -10.01 -1.42
N THR A 734 -11.62 -11.30 -1.54
CA THR A 734 -12.14 -12.31 -0.62
C THR A 734 -11.38 -12.31 0.70
N SER A 735 -12.09 -12.60 1.78
CA SER A 735 -11.50 -12.79 3.10
C SER A 735 -12.33 -13.73 3.96
N LEU A 736 -11.68 -14.47 4.87
CA LEU A 736 -12.32 -15.34 5.85
C LEU A 736 -11.74 -15.12 7.25
N VAL A 737 -12.62 -15.24 8.25
CA VAL A 737 -12.25 -15.37 9.67
C VAL A 737 -12.93 -16.62 10.21
N ILE A 738 -12.15 -17.64 10.56
CA ILE A 738 -12.66 -18.98 10.88
C ILE A 738 -12.21 -19.37 12.28
N SER A 739 -13.17 -19.55 13.19
CA SER A 739 -12.93 -19.87 14.59
C SER A 739 -14.25 -20.32 15.22
N PRO A 740 -14.24 -21.07 16.35
CA PRO A 740 -15.45 -21.23 17.16
C PRO A 740 -16.06 -19.88 17.55
N TYR A 741 -15.24 -18.84 17.70
CA TYR A 741 -15.69 -17.51 18.10
C TYR A 741 -16.11 -16.60 16.93
N THR A 742 -16.11 -17.07 15.69
CA THR A 742 -16.67 -16.31 14.57
C THR A 742 -18.19 -16.36 14.61
N ARG A 743 -18.86 -15.26 14.28
CA ARG A 743 -20.31 -15.26 14.06
C ARG A 743 -20.67 -16.24 12.94
N THR A 744 -21.69 -17.05 13.18
CA THR A 744 -22.14 -18.09 12.25
C THR A 744 -23.28 -17.54 11.37
N GLY A 745 -23.17 -17.68 10.05
CA GLY A 745 -24.25 -17.41 9.11
C GLY A 745 -24.58 -15.93 8.87
N THR A 746 -23.80 -14.98 9.38
CA THR A 746 -24.06 -13.53 9.22
C THR A 746 -23.27 -12.89 8.07
N VAL A 747 -23.70 -11.72 7.61
CA VAL A 747 -22.90 -10.82 6.76
C VAL A 747 -22.30 -9.73 7.64
N ASP A 748 -21.01 -9.45 7.49
CA ASP A 748 -20.37 -8.27 8.06
C ASP A 748 -19.90 -7.35 6.92
N SER A 749 -20.65 -6.25 6.74
CA SER A 749 -20.39 -5.22 5.74
C SER A 749 -19.58 -4.05 6.28
N THR A 750 -18.88 -4.22 7.40
CA THR A 750 -17.91 -3.23 7.87
C THR A 750 -16.76 -3.10 6.86
N LEU A 751 -16.31 -1.87 6.59
CA LEU A 751 -15.14 -1.65 5.74
C LEU A 751 -13.90 -2.16 6.47
N TYR A 752 -13.36 -3.26 5.99
CA TYR A 752 -12.10 -3.83 6.45
C TYR A 752 -11.09 -3.88 5.32
N SER A 753 -9.83 -4.02 5.69
CA SER A 753 -8.75 -4.22 4.74
C SER A 753 -7.70 -5.20 5.26
N THR A 754 -6.68 -5.49 4.46
CA THR A 754 -5.49 -6.25 4.89
C THR A 754 -4.91 -5.69 6.21
N ALA A 755 -4.78 -4.37 6.35
CA ALA A 755 -4.35 -3.72 7.60
C ALA A 755 -5.32 -3.94 8.78
N SER A 756 -6.63 -4.04 8.52
CA SER A 756 -7.64 -4.36 9.55
C SER A 756 -7.50 -5.78 10.08
N MET A 757 -7.18 -6.72 9.19
CA MET A 757 -6.89 -8.10 9.54
C MET A 757 -5.60 -8.21 10.37
N LEU A 758 -4.51 -7.58 9.92
CA LEU A 758 -3.27 -7.51 10.69
C LEU A 758 -3.50 -6.92 12.07
N ARG A 759 -4.21 -5.79 12.15
CA ARG A 759 -4.55 -5.16 13.42
C ARG A 759 -5.30 -6.10 14.36
N THR A 760 -6.19 -6.92 13.82
CA THR A 760 -6.94 -7.92 14.59
C THR A 760 -6.02 -9.03 15.12
N ILE A 761 -5.11 -9.53 14.28
CA ILE A 761 -4.11 -10.53 14.65
C ILE A 761 -3.20 -9.99 15.77
N GLU A 762 -2.69 -8.77 15.63
CA GLU A 762 -1.83 -8.11 16.63
C GLU A 762 -2.48 -8.03 18.01
N LEU A 763 -3.76 -7.66 18.04
CA LEU A 763 -4.52 -7.55 19.28
C LEU A 763 -4.70 -8.92 19.94
N ILE A 764 -4.97 -9.97 19.15
CA ILE A 764 -5.09 -11.35 19.64
C ILE A 764 -3.76 -11.85 20.21
N VAL A 765 -2.66 -11.70 19.47
CA VAL A 765 -1.35 -12.26 19.86
C VAL A 765 -0.59 -11.37 20.84
N GLY A 766 -1.04 -10.13 21.04
CA GLY A 766 -0.50 -9.21 22.04
C GLY A 766 0.76 -8.46 21.61
N VAL A 767 0.86 -8.08 20.33
CA VAL A 767 1.94 -7.22 19.81
C VAL A 767 1.43 -5.83 19.43
N ALA A 768 2.36 -4.86 19.40
CA ALA A 768 2.06 -3.49 19.00
C ALA A 768 1.95 -3.36 17.48
N PRO A 769 1.20 -2.36 16.97
CA PRO A 769 1.08 -2.13 15.52
C PRO A 769 2.45 -1.89 14.87
N LEU A 770 2.56 -2.29 13.62
CA LEU A 770 3.78 -2.17 12.82
C LEU A 770 4.00 -0.73 12.37
N THR A 771 2.92 -0.08 11.92
CA THR A 771 2.94 1.26 11.34
C THR A 771 1.73 2.07 11.82
N GLN A 772 1.45 3.20 11.20
CA GLN A 772 0.25 3.97 11.49
C GLN A 772 -1.00 3.34 10.86
N PHE A 773 -0.84 2.58 9.77
CA PHE A 773 -1.94 2.15 8.93
C PHE A 773 -2.76 1.05 9.59
N ASP A 774 -2.10 0.08 10.22
CA ASP A 774 -2.72 -0.92 11.10
C ASP A 774 -3.11 -0.34 12.46
N ALA A 775 -2.33 0.60 13.02
CA ALA A 775 -2.68 1.26 14.28
C ALA A 775 -4.07 1.91 14.25
N TYR A 776 -4.44 2.51 13.12
CA TYR A 776 -5.74 3.16 12.92
C TYR A 776 -6.78 2.29 12.20
N ALA A 777 -6.38 1.11 11.70
CA ALA A 777 -7.30 0.22 11.01
C ALA A 777 -8.41 -0.27 11.95
N THR A 778 -9.60 -0.51 11.39
CA THR A 778 -10.76 -0.98 12.15
C THR A 778 -10.59 -2.48 12.43
N PRO A 779 -10.42 -2.93 13.68
CA PRO A 779 -10.32 -4.37 13.94
C PRO A 779 -11.64 -5.06 13.64
N MET A 780 -11.57 -6.35 13.31
CA MET A 780 -12.69 -7.14 12.80
C MET A 780 -13.69 -7.57 13.88
N PHE A 781 -14.00 -6.70 14.85
CA PHE A 781 -14.86 -7.00 15.99
C PHE A 781 -16.25 -7.52 15.61
N SER A 782 -16.82 -6.99 14.52
CA SER A 782 -18.16 -7.38 14.05
C SER A 782 -18.19 -8.81 13.48
N SER A 783 -17.03 -9.40 13.17
CA SER A 783 -16.90 -10.80 12.75
C SER A 783 -16.95 -11.80 13.91
N PHE A 784 -16.75 -11.34 15.15
CA PHE A 784 -16.63 -12.22 16.32
C PHE A 784 -17.84 -12.19 17.26
N THR A 785 -17.91 -13.22 18.11
CA THR A 785 -18.90 -13.44 19.17
C THR A 785 -18.23 -14.02 20.42
N ASP A 786 -18.81 -13.79 21.60
CA ASP A 786 -18.41 -14.40 22.87
C ASP A 786 -19.02 -15.79 23.09
N ARG A 787 -19.86 -16.26 22.16
CA ARG A 787 -20.52 -17.57 22.22
C ARG A 787 -19.85 -18.52 21.22
N PRO A 788 -18.89 -19.36 21.66
CA PRO A 788 -18.20 -20.25 20.75
C PRO A 788 -19.12 -21.34 20.19
N ASN A 789 -18.98 -21.63 18.91
CA ASN A 789 -19.55 -22.78 18.23
C ASN A 789 -18.45 -23.83 17.96
N PRO A 790 -18.39 -24.94 18.72
CA PRO A 790 -17.32 -25.92 18.59
C PRO A 790 -17.52 -26.91 17.43
N ALA A 791 -18.56 -26.75 16.61
CA ALA A 791 -18.82 -27.64 15.49
C ALA A 791 -17.60 -27.67 14.54
N PRO A 792 -17.10 -28.86 14.17
CA PRO A 792 -16.00 -28.96 13.22
C PRO A 792 -16.48 -28.68 11.80
N TYR A 793 -15.54 -28.40 10.92
CA TYR A 793 -15.75 -28.24 9.49
C TYR A 793 -15.21 -29.47 8.76
N THR A 794 -15.94 -29.96 7.75
CA THR A 794 -15.47 -31.04 6.88
C THR A 794 -15.20 -30.47 5.49
N ALA A 795 -13.99 -30.69 4.98
CA ALA A 795 -13.60 -30.20 3.67
C ALA A 795 -14.45 -30.84 2.56
N VAL A 796 -14.80 -30.04 1.56
CA VAL A 796 -15.56 -30.47 0.39
C VAL A 796 -14.62 -30.50 -0.82
N LYS A 797 -14.41 -31.68 -1.41
CA LYS A 797 -13.55 -31.78 -2.60
C LYS A 797 -14.20 -31.06 -3.79
N PRO A 798 -13.50 -30.12 -4.46
CA PRO A 798 -13.96 -29.51 -5.71
C PRO A 798 -14.32 -30.56 -6.75
N THR A 799 -15.36 -30.26 -7.54
CA THR A 799 -15.85 -31.13 -8.62
C THR A 799 -15.29 -30.74 -9.99
N THR A 800 -14.61 -29.59 -10.07
CA THR A 800 -13.86 -29.19 -11.27
C THR A 800 -12.78 -30.24 -11.62
N SER A 801 -12.41 -30.31 -12.90
CA SER A 801 -11.39 -31.23 -13.35
C SER A 801 -9.99 -30.67 -13.04
N PHE A 802 -9.30 -31.24 -12.06
CA PHE A 802 -7.94 -30.80 -11.73
C PHE A 802 -6.90 -31.10 -12.82
N THR A 803 -7.14 -32.10 -13.67
CA THR A 803 -6.18 -32.49 -14.72
C THR A 803 -6.49 -31.86 -16.07
N GLU A 804 -7.47 -30.94 -16.13
CA GLU A 804 -7.77 -30.23 -17.36
C GLU A 804 -6.65 -29.24 -17.66
N LEU A 805 -6.13 -29.30 -18.88
CA LEU A 805 -5.07 -28.43 -19.37
C LEU A 805 -5.64 -27.48 -20.41
N ASN A 806 -5.14 -26.25 -20.42
CA ASN A 806 -5.40 -25.29 -21.49
C ASN A 806 -4.97 -25.89 -22.85
N PRO A 807 -5.79 -25.75 -23.91
CA PRO A 807 -5.50 -26.36 -25.21
C PRO A 807 -4.24 -25.76 -25.87
N PRO A 808 -3.52 -26.51 -26.72
CA PRO A 808 -2.37 -26.00 -27.46
C PRO A 808 -2.78 -24.86 -28.41
N ARG A 809 -2.00 -23.77 -28.41
CA ARG A 809 -2.16 -22.66 -29.36
C ARG A 809 -1.69 -23.03 -30.77
N ARG A 810 -2.10 -22.26 -31.79
CA ARG A 810 -1.47 -22.33 -33.12
C ARG A 810 -0.01 -21.89 -32.99
N ALA A 811 0.90 -22.64 -33.60
CA ALA A 811 2.35 -22.65 -33.33
C ALA A 811 3.12 -21.31 -33.51
N ALA A 812 2.48 -20.22 -33.94
CA ALA A 812 3.13 -18.91 -34.12
C ALA A 812 3.18 -18.06 -32.84
N GLU A 813 2.36 -18.36 -31.82
CA GLU A 813 2.19 -17.51 -30.62
C GLU A 813 2.96 -18.04 -29.39
N ALA A 814 3.31 -19.33 -29.36
CA ALA A 814 3.81 -20.00 -28.14
C ALA A 814 5.29 -19.75 -27.79
N ALA A 815 6.12 -19.31 -28.75
CA ALA A 815 7.57 -19.20 -28.53
C ALA A 815 8.04 -17.81 -28.07
N ARG A 816 7.19 -16.78 -28.12
CA ARG A 816 7.49 -15.44 -27.56
C ARG A 816 6.79 -15.17 -26.22
N SER A 817 5.72 -15.90 -25.93
CA SER A 817 4.87 -15.64 -24.76
C SER A 817 5.46 -16.11 -23.43
N PHE A 818 6.34 -17.12 -23.42
CA PHE A 818 6.78 -17.77 -22.19
C PHE A 818 7.83 -16.96 -21.40
N GLU A 819 8.79 -16.33 -22.07
CA GLU A 819 9.83 -15.54 -21.39
C GLU A 819 9.38 -14.10 -21.10
N ASP A 820 8.54 -13.52 -21.95
CA ASP A 820 8.01 -12.16 -21.77
C ASP A 820 6.88 -12.09 -20.72
N ALA A 821 6.02 -13.12 -20.62
CA ALA A 821 4.96 -13.13 -19.60
C ALA A 821 5.43 -13.63 -18.23
N ARG A 822 6.32 -14.63 -18.17
CA ARG A 822 6.90 -15.10 -16.90
C ARG A 822 7.70 -13.99 -16.22
N SER A 823 8.40 -13.17 -16.99
CA SER A 823 9.11 -12.02 -16.44
C SER A 823 8.17 -10.92 -15.94
N GLN A 824 6.98 -10.73 -16.51
CA GLN A 824 6.01 -9.71 -16.08
C GLN A 824 5.04 -10.18 -14.98
N GLU A 825 4.78 -11.49 -14.85
CA GLU A 825 3.93 -12.08 -13.81
C GLU A 825 4.72 -12.57 -12.58
N GLU A 826 5.98 -13.00 -12.70
CA GLU A 826 6.86 -13.21 -11.51
C GLU A 826 7.35 -11.89 -10.89
N GLN A 827 6.95 -10.75 -11.48
CA GLN A 827 7.10 -9.39 -10.97
C GLN A 827 5.92 -8.92 -10.11
N SER A 828 4.84 -9.71 -10.00
CA SER A 828 3.79 -9.50 -8.98
C SER A 828 4.16 -10.22 -7.70
#